data_AF-A0ABD1YP04-F1
#
_entry.id   AF-A0ABD1YP04-F1
#
_cell.length_a   1.000
_cell.length_b   1.000
_cell.length_c   1.000
_cell.angle_alpha   90.00
_cell.angle_beta   90.00
_cell.angle_gamma   90.00
#
_symmetry.space_group_name_H-M   'P 1'
#
loop_
_entity.id
_entity.type
_entity.pdbx_description
1 polymer ?
#
loop_
_entity_poly.entity_id
_entity_poly.type
_entity_poly.pdbx_seq_one_letter_code
_entity_poly.pdbx_strand_id
1 'polypeptide(L)'
;MGKDVDHEHDAKVKHDTKMENGQHHQHGGHDGHSHHGGRHHSHCREPEDFVPVPKEPGCHPREETRKPKKSLDLQWRRSTIKVSPCVHCASQEAHERSKRYRAKAKCLAPIELMVCSIKLIDSYRKKREARQTPNVYADIWLPLYNVVHPYDIQTMKQILFGCVRYEKLLRIFLDRMYEVITTLTLDDELKYTVLGYLALLRLHELSWAHYRRLVMSQPPERMLPFVKFLFSEDALIKNVQRSWCEVYDVEFVRDMLESIRFFTPEAQQLIGELEKRVYAPDPLGRYVQPPTVPKPFKMSVSKTVCPNFEEFKPPEPFEARPAPMFEKGRKLEVKRLSALFRQNREILKKKYSDPKHQPFRLRSHERSAKVEQLKAEVEEKFNQDHHYIPAEINPAPNMPTVEVKLNVTTLLREHALFQKQMDQDKKKIEAFELELRDDSDFKLWQEEQRMQDEVAEAINIEFNRKKVMATDQAAIEAKEKYLAEKMEIGRGAREEAKITNQTIQQESKNEKFRKKLKHFLVVQEKRGIKIAREKVAKARKANALEVQAESEELCAKSTLQKAQEMAMKQELVRQLRALEKESCHMEKKFDIYTTGGQGLLHEMSIAQLRTEIVLVKRWLQHEEDMKRRKIHATKIERQNMLLERSRVVTQMRHIARAQWLSRKAHELHYDKTEINPAEQLGL
;
A
#
# COMPACT_ATOMS: atom_id res chain seq x y z
N MET A 1 3.90 51.25 -55.56
CA MET A 1 2.63 51.21 -56.32
C MET A 1 2.91 50.62 -57.69
N GLY A 2 1.96 49.88 -58.27
CA GLY A 2 2.00 49.48 -59.66
C GLY A 2 1.92 47.96 -59.88
N LYS A 3 0.82 47.57 -60.55
CA LYS A 3 0.72 46.47 -61.51
C LYS A 3 0.73 45.01 -61.01
N ASP A 4 0.04 44.09 -61.69
CA ASP A 4 -1.15 44.17 -62.57
C ASP A 4 -1.74 42.74 -62.69
N VAL A 5 -3.07 42.65 -62.87
CA VAL A 5 -3.80 41.70 -63.73
C VAL A 5 -3.42 40.20 -63.72
N ASP A 6 -4.35 39.40 -63.18
CA ASP A 6 -4.97 38.17 -63.71
C ASP A 6 -4.16 37.16 -64.57
N HIS A 7 -4.28 35.86 -64.27
CA HIS A 7 -5.08 34.95 -65.12
C HIS A 7 -5.44 33.60 -64.50
N GLU A 8 -6.58 33.06 -64.96
CA GLU A 8 -7.11 31.71 -64.66
C GLU A 8 -6.50 30.63 -65.57
N HIS A 9 -6.57 29.36 -65.14
CA HIS A 9 -7.20 28.20 -65.82
C HIS A 9 -6.77 26.93 -65.07
N ASP A 10 -7.66 26.19 -64.40
CA ASP A 10 -8.72 25.30 -64.90
C ASP A 10 -8.20 24.03 -65.60
N ALA A 11 -8.26 22.90 -64.87
CA ALA A 11 -8.01 21.55 -65.40
C ALA A 11 -8.82 20.50 -64.60
N LYS A 12 -9.98 20.11 -65.14
CA LYS A 12 -10.90 19.12 -64.55
C LYS A 12 -10.54 17.69 -65.00
N VAL A 13 -10.52 16.71 -64.10
CA VAL A 13 -11.06 15.33 -64.28
C VAL A 13 -11.33 14.77 -62.86
N LYS A 14 -12.50 14.29 -62.41
CA LYS A 14 -13.65 13.50 -62.91
C LYS A 14 -13.61 12.00 -62.55
N HIS A 15 -14.61 11.56 -61.78
CA HIS A 15 -15.13 10.18 -61.66
C HIS A 15 -14.21 9.11 -61.01
N ASP A 16 -14.71 8.00 -60.42
CA ASP A 16 -16.11 7.55 -60.27
C ASP A 16 -16.44 6.76 -58.99
N THR A 17 -17.70 6.33 -58.86
CA THR A 17 -18.33 5.66 -57.71
C THR A 17 -18.26 4.12 -57.71
N LYS A 18 -18.28 3.51 -56.50
CA LYS A 18 -18.94 2.24 -56.04
C LYS A 18 -18.25 1.75 -54.74
N MET A 19 -18.90 1.31 -53.65
CA MET A 19 -20.05 0.42 -53.38
C MET A 19 -19.65 -1.04 -53.05
N GLU A 20 -20.13 -1.46 -51.87
CA GLU A 20 -20.49 -2.83 -51.45
C GLU A 20 -19.44 -3.91 -51.10
N ASN A 21 -19.95 -4.81 -50.25
CA ASN A 21 -19.50 -6.17 -49.90
C ASN A 21 -18.25 -6.36 -49.04
N GLY A 22 -18.44 -7.07 -47.92
CA GLY A 22 -17.40 -7.74 -47.18
C GLY A 22 -17.77 -9.20 -46.94
N GLN A 23 -16.77 -10.09 -46.94
CA GLN A 23 -16.81 -11.49 -46.49
C GLN A 23 -15.41 -11.79 -45.91
N HIS A 24 -15.29 -12.30 -44.68
CA HIS A 24 -15.35 -13.73 -44.31
C HIS A 24 -14.29 -14.60 -44.99
N HIS A 25 -13.31 -15.10 -44.22
CA HIS A 25 -12.69 -16.47 -44.20
C HIS A 25 -11.33 -16.41 -43.44
N GLN A 26 -10.81 -17.44 -42.75
CA GLN A 26 -11.35 -18.72 -42.22
C GLN A 26 -10.35 -19.34 -41.20
N HIS A 27 -10.79 -20.35 -40.42
CA HIS A 27 -10.12 -21.50 -39.73
C HIS A 27 -8.61 -21.49 -39.33
N GLY A 28 -8.11 -22.32 -38.39
CA GLY A 28 -8.67 -23.39 -37.53
C GLY A 28 -8.13 -23.30 -36.07
N GLY A 29 -8.30 -24.24 -35.13
CA GLY A 29 -8.15 -25.70 -35.20
C GLY A 29 -6.67 -26.09 -34.93
N HIS A 30 -6.27 -26.96 -34.00
CA HIS A 30 -6.93 -27.95 -33.11
C HIS A 30 -6.24 -27.94 -31.72
N ASP A 31 -6.92 -28.28 -30.61
CA ASP A 31 -7.07 -29.61 -29.98
C ASP A 31 -5.81 -30.49 -29.85
N GLY A 32 -5.65 -31.11 -28.66
CA GLY A 32 -4.73 -32.24 -28.43
C GLY A 32 -3.94 -32.17 -27.11
N HIS A 33 -4.04 -33.14 -26.18
CA HIS A 33 -5.06 -34.18 -26.00
C HIS A 33 -4.99 -34.68 -24.53
N SER A 34 -6.04 -35.34 -24.04
CA SER A 34 -6.07 -35.98 -22.71
C SER A 34 -6.16 -37.49 -22.85
N HIS A 35 -5.32 -38.25 -22.14
CA HIS A 35 -5.54 -39.63 -21.70
C HIS A 35 -4.61 -39.92 -20.49
N HIS A 36 -5.00 -40.55 -19.37
CA HIS A 36 -5.80 -41.74 -19.02
C HIS A 36 -4.95 -43.01 -18.77
N GLY A 37 -5.38 -43.79 -17.76
CA GLY A 37 -4.70 -44.99 -17.24
C GLY A 37 -3.80 -44.69 -16.04
N GLY A 38 -4.02 -45.22 -14.82
CA GLY A 38 -5.10 -46.07 -14.31
C GLY A 38 -4.76 -47.56 -14.23
N ARG A 39 -5.22 -48.22 -13.14
CA ARG A 39 -4.98 -49.64 -12.72
C ARG A 39 -3.63 -49.92 -12.02
N HIS A 40 -3.50 -50.86 -11.09
CA HIS A 40 -4.42 -51.43 -10.05
C HIS A 40 -3.61 -52.42 -9.15
N HIS A 41 -4.20 -52.94 -8.05
CA HIS A 41 -3.71 -54.08 -7.22
C HIS A 41 -2.40 -53.89 -6.41
N SER A 42 -2.13 -54.60 -5.29
CA SER A 42 -3.00 -55.30 -4.30
C SER A 42 -2.20 -55.84 -3.10
N HIS A 43 -2.81 -55.91 -1.90
CA HIS A 43 -2.46 -56.82 -0.78
C HIS A 43 -1.05 -56.67 -0.13
N CYS A 44 -0.76 -57.12 1.11
CA CYS A 44 -1.53 -57.30 2.36
C CYS A 44 -0.56 -57.50 3.56
N ARG A 45 -1.13 -57.62 4.77
CA ARG A 45 -0.57 -58.12 6.06
C ARG A 45 0.04 -57.09 7.02
N GLU A 46 -0.46 -57.20 8.25
CA GLU A 46 -0.01 -56.65 9.54
C GLU A 46 0.82 -57.75 10.27
N PRO A 47 0.98 -57.86 11.62
CA PRO A 47 0.80 -56.91 12.74
C PRO A 47 2.02 -56.90 13.74
N GLU A 48 1.77 -56.69 15.05
CA GLU A 48 2.54 -57.11 16.26
C GLU A 48 3.32 -56.07 17.13
N ASP A 49 3.61 -56.40 18.41
CA ASP A 49 2.88 -55.80 19.56
C ASP A 49 3.54 -54.67 20.45
N PHE A 50 3.10 -54.56 21.72
CA PHE A 50 3.45 -53.70 22.89
C PHE A 50 2.97 -52.22 22.86
N VAL A 51 2.13 -51.66 23.77
CA VAL A 51 1.59 -52.00 25.15
C VAL A 51 2.62 -51.80 26.29
N PRO A 52 2.28 -51.31 27.52
CA PRO A 52 1.06 -50.65 28.06
C PRO A 52 1.20 -49.07 28.08
N VAL A 53 0.82 -48.18 29.02
CA VAL A 53 0.33 -48.12 30.44
C VAL A 53 -0.51 -46.80 30.67
N PRO A 54 -1.18 -46.56 31.84
CA PRO A 54 -2.38 -45.68 31.96
C PRO A 54 -2.20 -44.21 32.46
N LYS A 55 -3.32 -43.47 32.51
CA LYS A 55 -3.61 -42.27 33.35
C LYS A 55 -5.06 -42.31 33.85
N GLU A 56 -5.32 -41.81 35.06
CA GLU A 56 -6.65 -41.64 35.66
C GLU A 56 -7.15 -40.17 35.64
N PRO A 57 -8.45 -39.90 35.90
CA PRO A 57 -9.13 -38.73 35.33
C PRO A 57 -9.13 -37.45 36.20
N GLY A 58 -9.22 -36.31 35.52
CA GLY A 58 -9.53 -34.99 36.12
C GLY A 58 -10.60 -34.26 35.31
N CYS A 59 -11.51 -33.57 35.98
CA CYS A 59 -12.73 -33.02 35.37
C CYS A 59 -12.47 -31.88 34.37
N HIS A 60 -13.07 -32.01 33.17
CA HIS A 60 -13.28 -30.89 32.26
C HIS A 60 -14.78 -30.58 32.11
N PRO A 61 -15.27 -29.41 32.57
CA PRO A 61 -16.45 -28.78 32.00
C PRO A 61 -16.11 -28.41 30.54
N ARG A 62 -16.70 -29.13 29.58
CA ARG A 62 -16.44 -28.91 28.15
C ARG A 62 -17.23 -27.70 27.67
N GLU A 63 -16.65 -26.50 27.80
CA GLU A 63 -17.31 -25.28 27.39
C GLU A 63 -17.56 -25.27 25.88
N GLU A 64 -18.84 -25.43 25.49
CA GLU A 64 -19.22 -25.57 24.09
C GLU A 64 -18.94 -24.28 23.33
N THR A 65 -18.20 -24.39 22.22
CA THR A 65 -17.99 -23.28 21.29
C THR A 65 -19.27 -22.97 20.52
N ARG A 66 -20.20 -22.29 21.21
CA ARG A 66 -21.45 -21.75 20.67
C ARG A 66 -21.13 -20.81 19.51
N LYS A 67 -21.15 -21.35 18.29
CA LYS A 67 -21.25 -20.57 17.05
C LYS A 67 -22.36 -19.53 17.27
N PRO A 68 -22.09 -18.22 17.13
CA PRO A 68 -23.09 -17.21 17.46
C PRO A 68 -24.33 -17.45 16.60
N LYS A 69 -25.48 -17.62 17.26
CA LYS A 69 -26.77 -17.73 16.58
C LYS A 69 -26.89 -16.52 15.65
N LYS A 70 -27.21 -16.74 14.37
CA LYS A 70 -27.55 -15.66 13.45
C LYS A 70 -28.86 -15.03 13.94
N SER A 71 -28.76 -13.98 14.77
CA SER A 71 -29.92 -13.29 15.32
C SER A 71 -30.68 -12.58 14.19
N LEU A 72 -32.01 -12.72 14.20
CA LEU A 72 -32.87 -12.05 13.22
C LEU A 72 -32.84 -10.51 13.38
N ASP A 73 -32.44 -10.01 14.56
CA ASP A 73 -32.40 -8.58 14.90
C ASP A 73 -31.48 -7.71 14.03
N LEU A 74 -30.58 -8.30 13.23
CA LEU A 74 -29.64 -7.52 12.41
C LEU A 74 -30.26 -6.90 11.13
N GLN A 75 -31.56 -7.12 10.87
CA GLN A 75 -32.23 -6.54 9.70
C GLN A 75 -32.20 -5.00 9.68
N TRP A 76 -32.28 -4.31 10.83
CA TRP A 76 -32.28 -2.84 10.86
C TRP A 76 -30.95 -2.22 10.41
N ARG A 77 -29.81 -2.90 10.64
CA ARG A 77 -28.47 -2.51 10.14
C ARG A 77 -28.23 -2.93 8.67
N ARG A 78 -29.19 -3.61 8.01
CA ARG A 78 -29.05 -4.18 6.65
C ARG A 78 -30.03 -3.65 5.61
N SER A 79 -30.92 -2.71 5.95
CA SER A 79 -31.70 -2.00 4.93
C SER A 79 -30.77 -1.12 4.09
N THR A 80 -30.45 -1.54 2.87
CA THR A 80 -29.68 -0.72 1.92
C THR A 80 -30.42 0.59 1.65
N ILE A 81 -29.74 1.71 1.90
CA ILE A 81 -30.32 3.04 1.74
C ILE A 81 -30.51 3.29 0.24
N LYS A 82 -31.74 3.54 -0.22
CA LYS A 82 -31.97 4.23 -1.49
C LYS A 82 -31.58 5.70 -1.28
N VAL A 83 -30.29 6.01 -1.47
CA VAL A 83 -29.72 7.32 -1.15
C VAL A 83 -30.43 8.40 -1.97
N SER A 84 -31.13 9.32 -1.31
CA SER A 84 -31.65 10.53 -1.95
C SER A 84 -30.48 11.33 -2.54
N PRO A 85 -30.58 11.91 -3.76
CA PRO A 85 -29.44 12.58 -4.42
C PRO A 85 -28.78 13.73 -3.64
N CYS A 86 -29.43 14.25 -2.59
CA CYS A 86 -28.89 15.28 -1.71
C CYS A 86 -28.50 14.72 -0.34
N VAL A 87 -27.29 15.04 0.13
CA VAL A 87 -26.78 14.69 1.48
C VAL A 87 -27.68 15.28 2.59
N HIS A 88 -28.31 16.43 2.35
CA HIS A 88 -29.20 17.07 3.33
C HIS A 88 -30.48 16.26 3.57
N CYS A 89 -31.12 15.77 2.52
CA CYS A 89 -32.31 14.92 2.63
C CYS A 89 -31.97 13.57 3.27
N ALA A 90 -30.87 12.94 2.83
CA ALA A 90 -30.41 11.66 3.38
C ALA A 90 -30.09 11.75 4.89
N SER A 91 -29.48 12.85 5.34
CA SER A 91 -29.21 13.10 6.76
C SER A 91 -30.47 13.44 7.56
N GLN A 92 -31.46 14.14 6.99
CA GLN A 92 -32.76 14.36 7.62
C GLN A 92 -33.53 13.04 7.82
N GLU A 93 -33.67 12.22 6.77
CA GLU A 93 -34.31 10.91 6.85
C GLU A 93 -33.61 10.00 7.87
N ALA A 94 -32.28 9.95 7.84
CA ALA A 94 -31.50 9.19 8.81
C ALA A 94 -31.64 9.74 10.24
N HIS A 95 -31.71 11.07 10.43
CA HIS A 95 -31.88 11.69 11.74
C HIS A 95 -33.28 11.40 12.30
N GLU A 96 -34.35 11.50 11.51
CA GLU A 96 -35.71 11.11 11.93
C GLU A 96 -35.80 9.63 12.26
N ARG A 97 -35.21 8.76 11.43
CA ARG A 97 -35.12 7.32 11.71
C ARG A 97 -34.35 7.09 13.01
N SER A 98 -33.25 7.80 13.27
CA SER A 98 -32.51 7.71 14.54
C SER A 98 -33.40 8.08 15.74
N LYS A 99 -34.20 9.15 15.65
CA LYS A 99 -35.11 9.57 16.72
C LYS A 99 -36.09 8.45 17.10
N ARG A 100 -36.66 7.75 16.11
CA ARG A 100 -37.62 6.63 16.34
C ARG A 100 -37.00 5.41 17.02
N TYR A 101 -35.68 5.21 16.93
CA TYR A 101 -34.97 4.05 17.49
C TYR A 101 -34.05 4.35 18.69
N ARG A 102 -33.85 5.62 19.09
CA ARG A 102 -33.01 6.03 20.24
C ARG A 102 -33.26 5.24 21.51
N ALA A 103 -34.53 5.05 21.90
CA ALA A 103 -34.92 4.32 23.11
C ALA A 103 -34.77 2.77 23.02
N LYS A 104 -34.39 2.23 21.85
CA LYS A 104 -34.18 0.79 21.61
C LYS A 104 -32.75 0.48 21.12
N ALA A 105 -31.90 1.49 20.96
CA ALA A 105 -30.51 1.32 20.59
C ALA A 105 -29.69 0.77 21.77
N LYS A 106 -28.64 0.01 21.46
CA LYS A 106 -27.58 -0.35 22.41
C LYS A 106 -26.36 0.53 22.11
N CYS A 107 -25.54 0.81 23.12
CA CYS A 107 -24.27 1.50 22.91
C CYS A 107 -23.37 0.70 21.95
N LEU A 108 -22.54 1.40 21.18
CA LEU A 108 -21.50 0.81 20.35
C LEU A 108 -20.51 0.01 21.20
N ALA A 109 -20.02 -1.11 20.66
CA ALA A 109 -18.86 -1.78 21.25
C ALA A 109 -17.62 -0.87 21.16
N PRO A 110 -16.64 -0.95 22.09
CA PRO A 110 -15.46 -0.06 22.08
C PRO A 110 -14.72 -0.01 20.73
N ILE A 111 -14.67 -1.14 20.00
CA ILE A 111 -14.08 -1.23 18.66
C ILE A 111 -14.96 -0.57 17.57
N GLU A 112 -16.29 -0.67 17.65
CA GLU A 112 -17.20 0.06 16.75
C GLU A 112 -17.11 1.58 17.00
N LEU A 113 -17.00 1.99 18.26
CA LEU A 113 -16.80 3.38 18.67
C LEU A 113 -15.50 3.93 18.06
N MET A 114 -14.35 3.30 18.29
CA MET A 114 -13.07 3.75 17.72
C MET A 114 -13.10 3.85 16.20
N VAL A 115 -13.65 2.85 15.49
CA VAL A 115 -13.76 2.86 14.03
C VAL A 115 -14.67 3.99 13.52
N CYS A 116 -15.77 4.28 14.22
CA CYS A 116 -16.66 5.37 13.86
C CYS A 116 -16.06 6.76 14.19
N SER A 117 -15.31 6.91 15.28
CA SER A 117 -14.60 8.16 15.61
C SER A 117 -13.53 8.49 14.57
N ILE A 118 -12.71 7.49 14.20
CA ILE A 118 -11.66 7.65 13.17
C ILE A 118 -12.29 8.05 11.83
N LYS A 119 -13.35 7.36 11.39
CA LYS A 119 -14.08 7.70 10.15
C LYS A 119 -14.69 9.10 10.19
N LEU A 120 -15.24 9.52 11.34
CA LEU A 120 -15.82 10.85 11.50
C LEU A 120 -14.74 11.94 11.36
N ILE A 121 -13.60 11.80 12.05
CA ILE A 121 -12.48 12.76 11.97
C ILE A 121 -11.86 12.78 10.57
N ASP A 122 -11.62 11.62 9.94
CA ASP A 122 -11.10 11.55 8.58
C ASP A 122 -12.03 12.22 7.57
N SER A 123 -13.34 11.93 7.66
CA SER A 123 -14.35 12.56 6.82
C SER A 123 -14.44 14.07 7.04
N TYR A 124 -14.27 14.55 8.27
CA TYR A 124 -14.23 15.98 8.59
C TYR A 124 -12.98 16.64 8.00
N ARG A 125 -11.77 16.12 8.27
CA ARG A 125 -10.50 16.64 7.71
C ARG A 125 -10.55 16.73 6.18
N LYS A 126 -11.14 15.73 5.49
CA LYS A 126 -11.19 15.66 4.02
C LYS A 126 -12.37 16.38 3.35
N LYS A 127 -13.48 16.65 4.07
CA LYS A 127 -14.75 17.15 3.47
C LYS A 127 -15.37 18.34 4.21
N ARG A 128 -14.61 19.06 5.04
CA ARG A 128 -15.09 20.25 5.76
C ARG A 128 -15.32 21.41 4.79
N GLU A 129 -16.54 21.93 4.78
CA GLU A 129 -16.83 23.26 4.25
C GLU A 129 -16.31 24.34 5.21
N ALA A 130 -15.71 25.42 4.68
CA ALA A 130 -14.95 26.40 5.49
C ALA A 130 -15.75 27.03 6.66
N ARG A 131 -17.08 27.11 6.56
CA ARG A 131 -17.97 27.70 7.57
C ARG A 131 -18.73 26.67 8.43
N GLN A 132 -18.51 25.37 8.22
CA GLN A 132 -19.19 24.31 8.97
C GLN A 132 -18.49 24.04 10.31
N THR A 133 -19.26 23.95 11.40
CA THR A 133 -18.74 23.63 12.73
C THR A 133 -18.69 22.13 12.98
N PRO A 134 -17.79 21.62 13.86
CA PRO A 134 -17.70 20.19 14.18
C PRO A 134 -19.04 19.58 14.62
N ASN A 135 -19.82 20.29 15.43
CA ASN A 135 -21.11 19.81 15.92
C ASN A 135 -22.15 19.66 14.81
N VAL A 136 -22.25 20.65 13.91
CA VAL A 136 -23.17 20.60 12.76
C VAL A 136 -22.77 19.48 11.79
N TYR A 137 -21.46 19.26 11.58
CA TYR A 137 -20.98 18.12 10.81
C TYR A 137 -21.39 16.79 11.46
N ALA A 138 -21.16 16.63 12.77
CA ALA A 138 -21.53 15.42 13.50
C ALA A 138 -23.04 15.13 13.48
N ASP A 139 -23.91 16.14 13.59
CA ASP A 139 -25.37 15.96 13.50
C ASP A 139 -25.86 15.47 12.12
N ILE A 140 -25.11 15.78 11.05
CA ILE A 140 -25.38 15.32 9.68
C ILE A 140 -24.86 13.90 9.45
N TRP A 141 -23.64 13.59 9.91
CA TRP A 141 -22.95 12.34 9.57
C TRP A 141 -23.15 11.18 10.57
N LEU A 142 -23.37 11.44 11.86
CA LEU A 142 -23.61 10.37 12.85
C LEU A 142 -24.85 9.51 12.54
N PRO A 143 -25.99 10.06 12.08
CA PRO A 143 -27.13 9.25 11.63
C PRO A 143 -26.79 8.36 10.43
N LEU A 144 -25.98 8.86 9.48
CA LEU A 144 -25.53 8.11 8.30
C LEU A 144 -24.58 6.96 8.67
N TYR A 145 -23.77 7.14 9.73
CA TYR A 145 -22.94 6.09 10.31
C TYR A 145 -23.71 5.13 11.26
N ASN A 146 -25.05 5.20 11.31
CA ASN A 146 -25.92 4.42 12.20
C ASN A 146 -25.61 4.56 13.71
N VAL A 147 -25.05 5.69 14.13
CA VAL A 147 -24.82 6.00 15.55
C VAL A 147 -26.13 6.55 16.12
N VAL A 148 -26.89 5.68 16.80
CA VAL A 148 -28.26 5.99 17.28
C VAL A 148 -28.33 6.22 18.78
N HIS A 149 -27.39 5.70 19.58
CA HIS A 149 -27.45 5.81 21.04
C HIS A 149 -27.06 7.22 21.53
N PRO A 150 -27.82 7.85 22.45
CA PRO A 150 -27.59 9.24 22.86
C PRO A 150 -26.20 9.50 23.45
N TYR A 151 -25.70 8.62 24.33
CA TYR A 151 -24.34 8.78 24.89
C TYR A 151 -23.27 8.69 23.81
N ASP A 152 -23.35 7.73 22.87
CA ASP A 152 -22.36 7.58 21.80
C ASP A 152 -22.36 8.82 20.89
N ILE A 153 -23.54 9.38 20.58
CA ILE A 153 -23.66 10.63 19.82
C ILE A 153 -22.94 11.78 20.53
N GLN A 154 -23.10 11.91 21.85
CA GLN A 154 -22.46 12.97 22.63
C GLN A 154 -20.95 12.77 22.77
N THR A 155 -20.50 11.55 23.07
CA THR A 155 -19.07 11.18 23.11
C THR A 155 -18.39 11.40 21.77
N MET A 156 -19.04 11.05 20.65
CA MET A 156 -18.53 11.31 19.29
C MET A 156 -18.38 12.81 18.99
N LYS A 157 -19.36 13.64 19.40
CA LYS A 157 -19.26 15.10 19.25
C LYS A 157 -18.12 15.67 20.10
N GLN A 158 -17.97 15.20 21.34
CA GLN A 158 -16.86 15.60 22.22
C GLN A 158 -15.50 15.22 21.63
N ILE A 159 -15.34 13.99 21.13
CA ILE A 159 -14.12 13.53 20.46
C ILE A 159 -13.81 14.38 19.21
N LEU A 160 -14.78 14.58 18.31
CA LEU A 160 -14.57 15.38 17.09
C LEU A 160 -14.22 16.84 17.41
N PHE A 161 -14.97 17.48 18.31
CA PHE A 161 -14.70 18.85 18.73
C PHE A 161 -13.35 18.97 19.45
N GLY A 162 -13.01 18.01 20.29
CA GLY A 162 -11.75 17.94 21.03
C GLY A 162 -10.52 17.78 20.15
N CYS A 163 -10.52 16.77 19.28
CA CYS A 163 -9.42 16.55 18.34
C CYS A 163 -9.19 17.75 17.39
N VAL A 164 -10.24 18.51 17.06
CA VAL A 164 -10.14 19.74 16.25
C VAL A 164 -9.67 20.95 17.08
N ARG A 165 -10.17 21.12 18.32
CA ARG A 165 -9.77 22.24 19.20
C ARG A 165 -8.32 22.12 19.67
N TYR A 166 -7.84 20.91 19.92
CA TYR A 166 -6.49 20.64 20.43
C TYR A 166 -5.58 20.02 19.36
N GLU A 167 -5.87 20.24 18.07
CA GLU A 167 -5.13 19.65 16.95
C GLU A 167 -3.63 19.97 16.98
N LYS A 168 -3.25 21.21 17.38
CA LYS A 168 -1.84 21.60 17.56
C LYS A 168 -1.15 20.78 18.67
N LEU A 169 -1.79 20.67 19.84
CA LEU A 169 -1.25 19.93 20.99
C LEU A 169 -1.05 18.45 20.67
N LEU A 170 -2.07 17.84 20.06
CA LEU A 170 -2.07 16.43 19.67
C LEU A 170 -1.06 16.16 18.57
N ARG A 171 -0.93 17.05 17.59
CA ARG A 171 0.09 16.93 16.54
C ARG A 171 1.51 17.00 17.12
N ILE A 172 1.82 17.97 17.97
CA ILE A 172 3.15 18.08 18.61
C ILE A 172 3.47 16.81 19.41
N PHE A 173 2.50 16.24 20.13
CA PHE A 173 2.65 14.96 20.82
C PHE A 173 2.91 13.79 19.86
N LEU A 174 2.16 13.67 18.76
CA LEU A 174 2.31 12.59 17.80
C LEU A 174 3.62 12.70 17.01
N ASP A 175 3.99 13.90 16.56
CA ASP A 175 5.24 14.16 15.84
C ASP A 175 6.44 13.73 16.72
N ARG A 176 6.48 14.14 18.00
CA ARG A 176 7.51 13.72 18.98
C ARG A 176 7.44 12.22 19.33
N MET A 177 6.25 11.63 19.37
CA MET A 177 6.08 10.20 19.61
C MET A 177 6.66 9.36 18.45
N TYR A 178 6.45 9.78 17.20
CA TYR A 178 7.01 9.09 16.04
C TYR A 178 8.53 9.28 15.89
N GLU A 179 9.08 10.44 16.30
CA GLU A 179 10.53 10.64 16.42
C GLU A 179 11.18 9.65 17.42
N VAL A 180 10.52 9.37 18.55
CA VAL A 180 11.04 8.49 19.60
C VAL A 180 10.75 7.00 19.35
N ILE A 181 9.63 6.66 18.70
CA ILE A 181 9.14 5.28 18.58
C ILE A 181 9.05 4.84 17.10
N THR A 182 10.20 4.45 16.56
CA THR A 182 10.35 3.98 15.16
C THR A 182 9.56 2.71 14.80
N THR A 183 8.93 2.04 15.77
CA THR A 183 8.08 0.85 15.55
C THR A 183 6.61 1.18 15.24
N LEU A 184 6.18 2.44 15.39
CA LEU A 184 4.80 2.86 15.09
C LEU A 184 4.63 3.29 13.63
N THR A 185 3.47 2.98 13.04
CA THR A 185 3.15 3.29 11.63
C THR A 185 2.14 4.43 11.53
N LEU A 186 2.38 5.35 10.57
CA LEU A 186 1.53 6.52 10.30
C LEU A 186 0.07 6.16 9.96
N ASP A 187 -0.21 4.95 9.45
CA ASP A 187 -1.56 4.45 9.18
C ASP A 187 -2.52 4.57 10.39
N ASP A 188 -1.96 4.53 11.60
CA ASP A 188 -2.71 4.62 12.86
C ASP A 188 -2.72 6.03 13.48
N GLU A 189 -2.22 7.08 12.80
CA GLU A 189 -2.19 8.47 13.32
C GLU A 189 -3.52 8.90 13.95
N LEU A 190 -4.63 8.73 13.23
CA LEU A 190 -5.97 9.08 13.71
C LEU A 190 -6.42 8.27 14.94
N LYS A 191 -5.94 7.02 15.09
CA LYS A 191 -6.21 6.18 16.26
C LYS A 191 -5.48 6.75 17.49
N TYR A 192 -4.22 7.13 17.33
CA TYR A 192 -3.44 7.78 18.39
C TYR A 192 -3.92 9.23 18.66
N THR A 193 -4.44 9.95 17.66
CA THR A 193 -5.09 11.26 17.88
C THR A 193 -6.30 11.15 18.81
N VAL A 194 -7.16 10.14 18.59
CA VAL A 194 -8.35 9.90 19.44
C VAL A 194 -7.95 9.41 20.83
N LEU A 195 -7.06 8.41 20.93
CA LEU A 195 -6.64 7.88 22.23
C LEU A 195 -5.83 8.90 23.04
N GLY A 196 -4.96 9.67 22.39
CA GLY A 196 -4.20 10.77 22.98
C GLY A 196 -5.12 11.88 23.47
N TYR A 197 -6.11 12.30 22.69
CA TYR A 197 -7.13 13.26 23.14
C TYR A 197 -7.86 12.76 24.40
N LEU A 198 -8.28 11.49 24.41
CA LEU A 198 -9.02 10.93 25.53
C LEU A 198 -8.17 10.76 26.80
N ALA A 199 -6.86 10.49 26.67
CA ALA A 199 -5.95 10.36 27.79
C ALA A 199 -5.44 11.72 28.33
N LEU A 200 -4.98 12.60 27.44
CA LEU A 200 -4.37 13.88 27.84
C LEU A 200 -5.40 14.87 28.42
N LEU A 201 -6.63 14.87 27.89
CA LEU A 201 -7.60 15.95 28.14
C LEU A 201 -8.95 15.50 28.71
N ARG A 202 -9.20 14.19 28.82
CA ARG A 202 -10.53 13.65 29.21
C ARG A 202 -10.48 12.47 30.19
N LEU A 203 -9.31 12.06 30.68
CA LEU A 203 -9.17 10.78 31.40
C LEU A 203 -9.93 10.74 32.74
N HIS A 204 -9.95 11.86 33.47
CA HIS A 204 -10.77 12.03 34.68
C HIS A 204 -12.28 11.92 34.38
N GLU A 205 -12.77 12.54 33.29
CA GLU A 205 -14.20 12.54 32.92
C GLU A 205 -14.66 11.25 32.23
N LEU A 206 -13.79 10.59 31.46
CA LEU A 206 -14.08 9.31 30.81
C LEU A 206 -14.00 8.14 31.80
N SER A 207 -13.23 8.28 32.88
CA SER A 207 -12.75 7.25 33.82
C SER A 207 -11.80 6.21 33.21
N TRP A 208 -10.82 5.79 34.01
CA TRP A 208 -9.81 4.81 33.62
C TRP A 208 -10.40 3.51 33.06
N ALA A 209 -11.49 3.01 33.65
CA ALA A 209 -12.12 1.76 33.24
C ALA A 209 -12.65 1.79 31.79
N HIS A 210 -13.11 2.94 31.30
CA HIS A 210 -13.54 3.10 29.91
C HIS A 210 -12.36 3.32 28.97
N TYR A 211 -11.34 4.06 29.39
CA TYR A 211 -10.09 4.19 28.62
C TYR A 211 -9.39 2.83 28.42
N ARG A 212 -9.22 2.03 29.49
CA ARG A 212 -8.69 0.65 29.42
C ARG A 212 -9.51 -0.25 28.49
N ARG A 213 -10.85 -0.12 28.46
CA ARG A 213 -11.71 -0.86 27.50
C ARG A 213 -11.49 -0.45 26.05
N LEU A 214 -11.24 0.83 25.77
CA LEU A 214 -10.91 1.31 24.43
C LEU A 214 -9.53 0.80 23.99
N VAL A 215 -8.50 0.97 24.81
CA VAL A 215 -7.14 0.47 24.52
C VAL A 215 -7.12 -1.05 24.31
N MET A 216 -7.78 -1.82 25.19
CA MET A 216 -7.86 -3.29 25.07
C MET A 216 -8.70 -3.80 23.89
N SER A 217 -9.37 -2.91 23.14
CA SER A 217 -10.07 -3.23 21.89
C SER A 217 -9.20 -3.13 20.64
N GLN A 218 -8.00 -2.58 20.78
CA GLN A 218 -7.05 -2.30 19.68
C GLN A 218 -5.90 -3.33 19.70
N PRO A 219 -5.15 -3.53 18.59
CA PRO A 219 -4.06 -4.50 18.52
C PRO A 219 -2.97 -4.21 19.58
N PRO A 220 -2.62 -5.18 20.46
CA PRO A 220 -1.82 -4.92 21.65
C PRO A 220 -0.36 -4.54 21.30
N GLU A 221 0.18 -5.09 20.21
CA GLU A 221 1.50 -4.75 19.65
C GLU A 221 1.68 -3.25 19.39
N ARG A 222 0.61 -2.58 18.94
CA ARG A 222 0.58 -1.15 18.62
C ARG A 222 0.27 -0.29 19.84
N MET A 223 -0.57 -0.79 20.75
CA MET A 223 -0.94 -0.09 21.97
C MET A 223 0.17 -0.09 23.02
N LEU A 224 1.00 -1.13 23.08
CA LEU A 224 2.03 -1.27 24.11
C LEU A 224 3.10 -0.15 24.07
N PRO A 225 3.73 0.21 22.92
CA PRO A 225 4.64 1.34 22.84
C PRO A 225 3.94 2.68 23.12
N PHE A 226 2.73 2.85 22.57
CA PHE A 226 1.92 4.06 22.73
C PHE A 226 1.61 4.37 24.20
N VAL A 227 1.07 3.41 24.95
CA VAL A 227 0.74 3.59 26.38
C VAL A 227 2.00 3.79 27.22
N LYS A 228 3.10 3.09 26.90
CA LYS A 228 4.40 3.27 27.60
C LYS A 228 4.96 4.69 27.47
N PHE A 229 4.81 5.33 26.31
CA PHE A 229 5.26 6.72 26.11
C PHE A 229 4.29 7.73 26.73
N LEU A 230 2.99 7.53 26.52
CA LEU A 230 1.92 8.41 26.99
C LEU A 230 1.83 8.52 28.53
N PHE A 231 2.23 7.49 29.28
CA PHE A 231 2.25 7.49 30.75
C PHE A 231 3.68 7.45 31.33
N SER A 232 4.68 7.91 30.58
CA SER A 232 6.05 8.11 31.07
C SER A 232 6.30 9.60 31.30
N GLU A 233 6.30 10.01 32.58
CA GLU A 233 6.54 11.39 33.01
C GLU A 233 7.87 11.92 32.45
N ASP A 234 8.96 11.14 32.55
CA ASP A 234 10.27 11.45 31.97
C ASP A 234 10.22 11.67 30.44
N ALA A 235 9.46 10.84 29.72
CA ALA A 235 9.38 10.93 28.26
C ALA A 235 8.57 12.14 27.79
N LEU A 236 7.50 12.50 28.51
CA LEU A 236 6.71 13.70 28.20
C LEU A 236 7.49 14.98 28.55
N ILE A 237 8.10 15.05 29.74
CA ILE A 237 8.93 16.18 30.18
C ILE A 237 10.08 16.42 29.21
N LYS A 238 10.85 15.37 28.89
CA LYS A 238 12.05 15.49 28.05
C LYS A 238 11.75 15.84 26.58
N ASN A 239 10.72 15.25 25.99
CA ASN A 239 10.52 15.31 24.53
C ASN A 239 9.37 16.22 24.09
N VAL A 240 8.38 16.49 24.96
CA VAL A 240 7.10 17.11 24.55
C VAL A 240 6.80 18.41 25.30
N GLN A 241 7.04 18.47 26.62
CA GLN A 241 6.65 19.60 27.48
C GLN A 241 7.12 20.96 26.93
N ARG A 242 8.39 21.06 26.51
CA ARG A 242 8.94 22.30 25.94
C ARG A 242 8.13 22.79 24.73
N SER A 243 7.84 21.92 23.77
CA SER A 243 7.08 22.29 22.57
C SER A 243 5.57 22.44 22.83
N TRP A 244 5.04 21.94 23.94
CA TRP A 244 3.71 22.33 24.41
C TRP A 244 3.69 23.73 25.03
N CYS A 245 4.67 24.09 25.87
CA CYS A 245 4.81 25.44 26.44
C CYS A 245 5.11 26.53 25.39
N GLU A 246 5.57 26.15 24.19
CA GLU A 246 5.72 27.05 23.03
C GLU A 246 4.36 27.42 22.38
N VAL A 247 3.25 26.75 22.74
CA VAL A 247 1.92 26.91 22.11
C VAL A 247 0.77 27.08 23.12
N TYR A 248 0.94 26.62 24.36
CA TYR A 248 -0.03 26.65 25.45
C TYR A 248 0.62 27.16 26.74
N ASP A 249 -0.21 27.66 27.66
CA ASP A 249 0.25 28.17 28.96
C ASP A 249 0.96 27.08 29.79
N VAL A 250 2.01 27.48 30.51
CA VAL A 250 2.84 26.60 31.34
C VAL A 250 2.00 25.96 32.45
N GLU A 251 1.05 26.71 33.01
CA GLU A 251 0.11 26.21 34.03
C GLU A 251 -0.77 25.09 33.46
N PHE A 252 -1.39 25.32 32.29
CA PHE A 252 -2.22 24.33 31.62
C PHE A 252 -1.44 23.06 31.22
N VAL A 253 -0.18 23.21 30.83
CA VAL A 253 0.69 22.06 30.50
C VAL A 253 1.11 21.29 31.76
N ARG A 254 1.40 21.98 32.87
CA ARG A 254 1.67 21.37 34.18
C ARG A 254 0.48 20.55 34.67
N ASP A 255 -0.71 21.17 34.75
CA ASP A 255 -1.92 20.54 35.28
C ASP A 255 -2.31 19.29 34.44
N MET A 256 -2.01 19.30 33.14
CA MET A 256 -2.16 18.14 32.25
C MET A 256 -1.17 17.01 32.57
N LEU A 257 0.10 17.33 32.81
CA LEU A 257 1.11 16.35 33.21
C LEU A 257 0.80 15.73 34.59
N GLU A 258 0.30 16.54 35.53
CA GLU A 258 -0.19 16.07 36.84
C GLU A 258 -1.40 15.13 36.69
N SER A 259 -2.34 15.45 35.79
CA SER A 259 -3.48 14.60 35.46
C SER A 259 -3.05 13.23 34.90
N ILE A 260 -2.00 13.18 34.08
CA ILE A 260 -1.43 11.93 33.55
C ILE A 260 -0.74 11.16 34.68
N ARG A 261 0.08 11.85 35.49
CA ARG A 261 0.82 11.29 36.62
C ARG A 261 -0.08 10.62 37.65
N PHE A 262 -1.28 11.16 37.88
CA PHE A 262 -2.28 10.56 38.76
C PHE A 262 -2.68 9.14 38.32
N PHE A 263 -2.79 8.87 37.02
CA PHE A 263 -3.17 7.57 36.46
C PHE A 263 -1.99 6.67 36.07
N THR A 264 -0.75 7.07 36.35
CA THR A 264 0.45 6.24 36.14
C THR A 264 0.37 4.84 36.80
N PRO A 265 -0.12 4.63 38.03
CA PRO A 265 -0.12 3.29 38.62
C PRO A 265 -1.10 2.32 37.93
N GLU A 266 -2.28 2.78 37.49
CA GLU A 266 -3.19 1.94 36.69
C GLU A 266 -2.72 1.79 35.24
N ALA A 267 -1.98 2.77 34.71
CA ALA A 267 -1.29 2.66 33.43
C ALA A 267 -0.20 1.58 33.45
N GLN A 268 0.58 1.48 34.54
CA GLN A 268 1.55 0.39 34.73
C GLN A 268 0.88 -1.00 34.76
N GLN A 269 -0.29 -1.12 35.39
CA GLN A 269 -1.08 -2.36 35.35
C GLN A 269 -1.53 -2.69 33.92
N LEU A 270 -2.05 -1.70 33.17
CA LEU A 270 -2.45 -1.85 31.77
C LEU A 270 -1.26 -2.21 30.87
N ILE A 271 -0.09 -1.61 31.08
CA ILE A 271 1.15 -1.96 30.38
C ILE A 271 1.51 -3.43 30.66
N GLY A 272 1.51 -3.87 31.91
CA GLY A 272 1.79 -5.27 32.27
C GLY A 272 0.77 -6.28 31.69
N GLU A 273 -0.50 -5.88 31.50
CA GLU A 273 -1.49 -6.69 30.78
C GLU A 273 -1.26 -6.71 29.26
N LEU A 274 -0.82 -5.61 28.67
CA LEU A 274 -0.46 -5.52 27.24
C LEU A 274 0.82 -6.29 26.93
N GLU A 275 1.85 -6.20 27.78
CA GLU A 275 3.07 -7.01 27.69
C GLU A 275 2.74 -8.51 27.73
N LYS A 276 1.89 -8.93 28.67
CA LYS A 276 1.40 -10.32 28.72
C LYS A 276 0.64 -10.71 27.44
N ARG A 277 -0.03 -9.79 26.75
CA ARG A 277 -0.71 -10.08 25.47
C ARG A 277 0.21 -10.07 24.24
N VAL A 278 1.32 -9.33 24.28
CA VAL A 278 2.31 -9.27 23.18
C VAL A 278 3.36 -10.38 23.29
N TYR A 279 3.76 -10.74 24.51
CA TYR A 279 4.86 -11.69 24.77
C TYR A 279 4.40 -13.06 25.27
N ALA A 280 3.10 -13.30 25.50
CA ALA A 280 2.63 -14.66 25.75
C ALA A 280 2.76 -15.53 24.49
N PRO A 281 3.16 -16.80 24.61
CA PRO A 281 3.04 -17.75 23.51
C PRO A 281 1.55 -17.90 23.13
N ASP A 282 1.26 -17.91 21.83
CA ASP A 282 -0.11 -17.99 21.29
C ASP A 282 -0.86 -19.20 21.90
N PRO A 283 -1.98 -18.99 22.64
CA PRO A 283 -2.73 -20.08 23.26
C PRO A 283 -3.37 -21.05 22.25
N LEU A 284 -3.39 -20.72 20.95
CA LEU A 284 -3.75 -21.63 19.87
C LEU A 284 -2.58 -22.52 19.39
N GLY A 285 -1.39 -22.39 19.99
CA GLY A 285 -0.26 -23.28 19.73
C GLY A 285 0.29 -23.19 18.30
N ARG A 286 0.20 -22.01 17.65
CA ARG A 286 0.79 -21.83 16.32
C ARG A 286 2.28 -22.12 16.37
N TYR A 287 2.70 -23.12 15.60
CA TYR A 287 4.08 -23.58 15.53
C TYR A 287 4.99 -22.49 14.94
N VAL A 288 5.56 -21.65 15.81
CA VAL A 288 6.76 -20.88 15.50
C VAL A 288 7.84 -21.90 15.17
N GLN A 289 8.30 -21.94 13.93
CA GLN A 289 9.39 -22.84 13.55
C GLN A 289 10.61 -22.45 14.39
N PRO A 290 11.22 -23.37 15.17
CA PRO A 290 12.47 -23.08 15.85
C PRO A 290 13.51 -22.74 14.76
N PRO A 291 14.37 -21.73 14.99
CA PRO A 291 15.33 -21.28 13.99
C PRO A 291 16.16 -22.48 13.50
N THR A 292 16.22 -22.65 12.19
CA THR A 292 16.70 -23.88 11.54
C THR A 292 18.16 -24.15 11.90
N VAL A 293 18.38 -24.91 12.98
CA VAL A 293 19.71 -25.37 13.39
C VAL A 293 20.32 -26.10 12.18
N PRO A 294 21.47 -25.65 11.64
CA PRO A 294 22.03 -26.23 10.43
C PRO A 294 22.59 -27.62 10.75
N LYS A 295 21.68 -28.61 10.68
CA LYS A 295 21.99 -30.02 10.86
C LYS A 295 23.00 -30.38 9.77
N PRO A 296 24.26 -30.68 10.10
CA PRO A 296 25.31 -30.83 9.11
C PRO A 296 24.88 -31.90 8.13
N PHE A 297 24.99 -31.59 6.83
CA PHE A 297 24.54 -32.49 5.78
C PHE A 297 25.20 -33.85 6.00
N LYS A 298 24.39 -34.91 6.06
CA LYS A 298 24.92 -36.27 6.06
C LYS A 298 25.60 -36.46 4.72
N MET A 299 26.93 -36.29 4.68
CA MET A 299 27.74 -36.74 3.55
C MET A 299 27.29 -38.16 3.23
N SER A 300 26.91 -38.40 1.99
CA SER A 300 26.54 -39.71 1.51
C SER A 300 27.78 -40.60 1.49
N VAL A 301 28.13 -41.17 2.64
CA VAL A 301 29.04 -42.31 2.74
C VAL A 301 28.39 -43.40 1.90
N SER A 302 28.91 -43.59 0.70
CA SER A 302 28.31 -44.48 -0.29
C SER A 302 28.29 -45.89 0.29
N LYS A 303 27.17 -46.61 0.10
CA LYS A 303 27.08 -48.05 0.40
C LYS A 303 27.88 -48.92 -0.59
N THR A 304 28.91 -48.36 -1.22
CA THR A 304 30.06 -49.13 -1.67
C THR A 304 30.83 -49.57 -0.43
N VAL A 305 30.58 -50.81 0.01
CA VAL A 305 31.57 -51.53 0.80
C VAL A 305 32.84 -51.53 -0.05
N CYS A 306 33.88 -50.79 0.37
CA CYS A 306 35.19 -50.97 -0.22
C CYS A 306 35.54 -52.46 -0.01
N PRO A 307 35.79 -53.25 -1.08
CA PRO A 307 36.27 -54.60 -0.87
C PRO A 307 37.52 -54.50 -0.01
N ASN A 308 37.62 -55.36 1.00
CA ASN A 308 38.74 -55.32 1.93
C ASN A 308 40.03 -55.48 1.13
N PHE A 309 40.78 -54.39 0.93
CA PHE A 309 42.11 -54.43 0.34
C PHE A 309 43.01 -55.12 1.36
N GLU A 310 43.05 -56.45 1.28
CA GLU A 310 44.13 -57.24 1.84
C GLU A 310 45.44 -56.60 1.37
N GLU A 311 46.31 -56.26 2.32
CA GLU A 311 47.56 -55.56 2.02
C GLU A 311 48.33 -56.42 1.01
N PHE A 312 48.41 -55.96 -0.24
CA PHE A 312 49.26 -56.57 -1.26
C PHE A 312 50.65 -56.74 -0.64
N LYS A 313 51.04 -58.00 -0.40
CA LYS A 313 52.36 -58.30 0.13
C LYS A 313 53.37 -57.62 -0.79
N PRO A 314 54.30 -56.78 -0.27
CA PRO A 314 55.37 -56.25 -1.09
C PRO A 314 56.06 -57.42 -1.80
N PRO A 315 56.29 -57.34 -3.12
CA PRO A 315 57.03 -58.39 -3.82
C PRO A 315 58.41 -58.55 -3.17
N GLU A 316 58.91 -59.79 -3.15
CA GLU A 316 60.15 -60.11 -2.46
C GLU A 316 61.33 -59.29 -3.02
N PRO A 317 62.32 -58.92 -2.18
CA PRO A 317 63.36 -57.98 -2.60
C PRO A 317 64.25 -58.58 -3.70
N PHE A 318 64.03 -58.17 -4.95
CA PHE A 318 64.96 -58.51 -6.03
C PHE A 318 66.25 -57.70 -5.85
N GLU A 319 67.40 -58.37 -5.96
CA GLU A 319 68.68 -57.68 -5.95
C GLU A 319 68.85 -56.91 -7.27
N ALA A 320 68.72 -55.59 -7.20
CA ALA A 320 68.88 -54.72 -8.34
C ALA A 320 70.36 -54.70 -8.78
N ARG A 321 70.63 -55.23 -9.98
CA ARG A 321 71.93 -55.08 -10.64
C ARG A 321 72.32 -53.59 -10.67
N PRO A 322 73.59 -53.23 -10.41
CA PRO A 322 74.00 -51.83 -10.34
C PRO A 322 73.65 -51.10 -11.64
N ALA A 323 72.97 -49.96 -11.51
CA ALA A 323 72.50 -49.20 -12.66
C ALA A 323 73.69 -48.72 -13.51
N PRO A 324 73.72 -49.00 -14.83
CA PRO A 324 74.82 -48.57 -15.68
C PRO A 324 74.89 -47.05 -15.72
N MET A 325 76.09 -46.49 -15.60
CA MET A 325 76.31 -45.04 -15.62
C MET A 325 75.81 -44.45 -16.94
N PHE A 326 74.75 -43.63 -16.86
CA PHE A 326 74.28 -42.85 -17.99
C PHE A 326 75.30 -41.75 -18.32
N GLU A 327 75.99 -41.90 -19.45
CA GLU A 327 76.78 -40.82 -20.03
C GLU A 327 75.91 -39.58 -20.26
N LYS A 328 76.46 -38.39 -19.94
CA LYS A 328 75.73 -37.12 -20.01
C LYS A 328 75.62 -36.58 -21.44
N GLY A 329 74.92 -37.32 -22.31
CA GLY A 329 74.61 -36.93 -23.69
C GLY A 329 73.13 -37.09 -24.03
N ARG A 330 72.56 -36.14 -24.79
CA ARG A 330 71.22 -36.33 -25.39
C ARG A 330 71.33 -37.39 -26.49
N LYS A 331 70.79 -38.60 -26.23
CA LYS A 331 70.75 -39.73 -27.17
C LYS A 331 70.24 -39.32 -28.55
N LEU A 332 70.72 -40.01 -29.59
CA LEU A 332 70.43 -39.70 -31.00
C LEU A 332 68.92 -39.59 -31.29
N GLU A 333 68.12 -40.46 -30.67
CA GLU A 333 66.66 -40.48 -30.75
C GLU A 333 66.02 -39.20 -30.21
N VAL A 334 66.53 -38.65 -29.10
CA VAL A 334 66.04 -37.39 -28.52
C VAL A 334 66.36 -36.21 -29.44
N LYS A 335 67.50 -36.25 -30.15
CA LYS A 335 67.79 -35.28 -31.22
C LYS A 335 66.81 -35.45 -32.39
N ARG A 336 66.58 -36.67 -32.88
CA ARG A 336 65.60 -36.97 -33.95
C ARG A 336 64.18 -36.52 -33.61
N LEU A 337 63.69 -36.81 -32.39
CA LEU A 337 62.41 -36.34 -31.89
C LEU A 337 62.35 -34.81 -31.83
N SER A 338 63.40 -34.13 -31.37
CA SER A 338 63.45 -32.67 -31.36
C SER A 338 63.43 -32.03 -32.76
N ALA A 339 63.98 -32.72 -33.76
CA ALA A 339 63.90 -32.31 -35.17
C ALA A 339 62.49 -32.53 -35.74
N LEU A 340 61.86 -33.69 -35.46
CA LEU A 340 60.47 -33.97 -35.83
C LEU A 340 59.49 -32.97 -35.18
N PHE A 341 59.70 -32.60 -33.90
CA PHE A 341 58.88 -31.56 -33.25
C PHE A 341 59.08 -30.17 -33.86
N ARG A 342 60.28 -29.84 -34.37
CA ARG A 342 60.49 -28.61 -35.17
C ARG A 342 59.75 -28.67 -36.51
N GLN A 343 59.93 -29.74 -37.28
CA GLN A 343 59.26 -29.94 -38.56
C GLN A 343 57.73 -29.92 -38.42
N ASN A 344 57.17 -30.63 -37.44
CA ASN A 344 55.74 -30.60 -37.14
C ASN A 344 55.25 -29.18 -36.76
N ARG A 345 56.06 -28.40 -36.03
CA ARG A 345 55.74 -27.00 -35.69
C ARG A 345 55.80 -26.08 -36.91
N GLU A 346 56.67 -26.35 -37.87
CA GLU A 346 56.74 -25.62 -39.16
C GLU A 346 55.60 -26.01 -40.11
N ILE A 347 55.23 -27.29 -40.16
CA ILE A 347 54.05 -27.78 -40.89
C ILE A 347 52.77 -27.17 -40.32
N LEU A 348 52.62 -27.13 -38.99
CA LEU A 348 51.51 -26.45 -38.31
C LEU A 348 51.51 -24.94 -38.58
N LYS A 349 52.67 -24.27 -38.56
CA LYS A 349 52.77 -22.85 -38.95
C LYS A 349 52.30 -22.60 -40.37
N LYS A 350 52.70 -23.45 -41.34
CA LYS A 350 52.25 -23.35 -42.74
C LYS A 350 50.74 -23.57 -42.83
N LYS A 351 50.22 -24.65 -42.23
CA LYS A 351 48.78 -24.95 -42.20
C LYS A 351 47.92 -23.84 -41.55
N TYR A 352 48.43 -23.15 -40.54
CA TYR A 352 47.76 -21.99 -39.93
C TYR A 352 48.10 -20.64 -40.58
N SER A 353 48.98 -20.61 -41.59
CA SER A 353 49.19 -19.43 -42.43
C SER A 353 48.04 -19.27 -43.43
N ASP A 354 47.50 -20.39 -43.93
CA ASP A 354 46.37 -20.42 -44.87
C ASP A 354 45.07 -19.89 -44.20
N PRO A 355 44.42 -18.84 -44.74
CA PRO A 355 43.19 -18.28 -44.15
C PRO A 355 42.05 -19.31 -43.99
N LYS A 356 42.01 -20.33 -44.84
CA LYS A 356 41.04 -21.44 -44.81
C LYS A 356 41.16 -22.35 -43.58
N HIS A 357 42.27 -22.27 -42.85
CA HIS A 357 42.60 -23.19 -41.76
C HIS A 357 42.99 -22.49 -40.46
N GLN A 358 42.98 -21.15 -40.40
CA GLN A 358 43.10 -20.42 -39.13
C GLN A 358 41.94 -20.79 -38.18
N PRO A 359 42.19 -20.87 -36.87
CA PRO A 359 41.13 -21.06 -35.88
C PRO A 359 40.15 -19.87 -35.93
N PHE A 360 38.89 -20.14 -35.58
CA PHE A 360 37.81 -19.17 -35.51
C PHE A 360 38.24 -17.88 -34.78
N ARG A 361 38.25 -16.76 -35.51
CA ARG A 361 38.38 -15.41 -34.94
C ARG A 361 36.99 -14.87 -34.63
N LEU A 362 36.81 -14.34 -33.42
CA LEU A 362 35.67 -13.48 -33.09
C LEU A 362 35.77 -12.18 -33.90
N ARG A 363 34.86 -12.00 -34.86
CA ARG A 363 34.78 -10.79 -35.72
C ARG A 363 34.60 -9.48 -34.94
N SER A 364 34.38 -9.55 -33.62
CA SER A 364 34.36 -8.41 -32.69
C SER A 364 35.58 -7.49 -32.80
N HIS A 365 36.76 -8.02 -33.14
CA HIS A 365 37.98 -7.22 -33.34
C HIS A 365 38.17 -6.68 -34.78
N GLU A 366 37.42 -7.19 -35.76
CA GLU A 366 37.50 -6.80 -37.17
C GLU A 366 36.29 -5.94 -37.59
N ARG A 367 35.32 -5.73 -36.69
CA ARG A 367 34.18 -4.80 -36.87
C ARG A 367 34.67 -3.37 -36.61
N SER A 368 34.72 -2.54 -37.66
CA SER A 368 35.07 -1.13 -37.52
C SER A 368 34.14 -0.42 -36.52
N ALA A 369 34.73 0.38 -35.64
CA ALA A 369 34.05 0.92 -34.47
C ALA A 369 33.17 2.15 -34.81
N LYS A 370 32.10 1.93 -35.60
CA LYS A 370 30.99 2.88 -35.79
C LYS A 370 30.17 3.13 -34.50
N VAL A 371 30.76 2.92 -33.32
CA VAL A 371 30.11 3.10 -32.02
C VAL A 371 29.77 4.57 -31.78
N GLU A 372 30.62 5.50 -32.24
CA GLU A 372 30.37 6.94 -32.15
C GLU A 372 29.27 7.39 -33.11
N GLN A 373 29.25 6.86 -34.34
CA GLN A 373 28.16 7.10 -35.29
C GLN A 373 26.82 6.54 -34.78
N LEU A 374 26.82 5.34 -34.19
CA LEU A 374 25.63 4.74 -33.58
C LEU A 374 25.18 5.46 -32.29
N LYS A 375 26.09 6.11 -31.55
CA LYS A 375 25.73 7.00 -30.44
C LYS A 375 25.02 8.24 -30.96
N ALA A 376 25.63 8.94 -31.92
CA ALA A 376 25.03 10.12 -32.55
C ALA A 376 23.64 9.81 -33.13
N GLU A 377 23.51 8.72 -33.90
CA GLU A 377 22.20 8.27 -34.43
C GLU A 377 21.15 7.93 -33.35
N VAL A 378 21.56 7.53 -32.14
CA VAL A 378 20.63 7.25 -31.03
C VAL A 378 20.28 8.52 -30.27
N GLU A 379 21.23 9.43 -30.12
CA GLU A 379 21.07 10.73 -29.45
C GLU A 379 20.24 11.70 -30.31
N GLU A 380 20.43 11.70 -31.63
CA GLU A 380 19.57 12.38 -32.59
C GLU A 380 18.12 11.83 -32.57
N LYS A 381 17.94 10.50 -32.52
CA LYS A 381 16.60 9.89 -32.40
C LYS A 381 15.94 10.23 -31.07
N PHE A 382 16.68 10.16 -29.96
CA PHE A 382 16.18 10.59 -28.65
C PHE A 382 15.75 12.06 -28.64
N ASN A 383 16.53 12.94 -29.29
CA ASN A 383 16.19 14.36 -29.43
C ASN A 383 15.01 14.61 -30.37
N GLN A 384 14.75 13.72 -31.34
CA GLN A 384 13.56 13.78 -32.21
C GLN A 384 12.31 13.25 -31.48
N ASP A 385 12.40 12.09 -30.82
CA ASP A 385 11.33 11.46 -30.03
C ASP A 385 10.91 12.33 -28.81
N HIS A 386 11.80 13.19 -28.34
CA HIS A 386 11.55 14.15 -27.26
C HIS A 386 11.53 15.62 -27.71
N HIS A 387 11.50 15.88 -29.02
CA HIS A 387 11.24 17.23 -29.53
C HIS A 387 9.81 17.63 -29.15
N TYR A 388 9.65 18.67 -28.32
CA TYR A 388 8.33 19.18 -27.98
C TYR A 388 7.64 19.75 -29.22
N ILE A 389 6.63 19.04 -29.73
CA ILE A 389 5.73 19.53 -30.78
C ILE A 389 4.57 20.24 -30.05
N PRO A 390 4.44 21.57 -30.16
CA PRO A 390 3.27 22.26 -29.61
C PRO A 390 2.02 21.74 -30.31
N ALA A 391 0.97 21.43 -29.56
CA ALA A 391 -0.28 20.97 -30.15
C ALA A 391 -0.91 22.10 -30.98
N GLU A 392 -0.98 21.93 -32.30
CA GLU A 392 -1.69 22.87 -33.18
C GLU A 392 -3.17 22.93 -32.78
N ILE A 393 -3.57 24.06 -32.19
CA ILE A 393 -4.94 24.29 -31.73
C ILE A 393 -5.80 24.55 -32.96
N ASN A 394 -6.35 23.48 -33.52
CA ASN A 394 -7.41 23.55 -34.52
C ASN A 394 -8.49 24.56 -34.03
N PRO A 395 -8.75 25.66 -34.78
CA PRO A 395 -9.67 26.68 -34.32
C PRO A 395 -11.05 26.08 -34.16
N ALA A 396 -11.66 26.27 -32.97
CA ALA A 396 -12.91 25.63 -32.63
C ALA A 396 -13.99 25.93 -33.69
N PRO A 397 -14.73 24.91 -34.17
CA PRO A 397 -15.73 25.10 -35.22
C PRO A 397 -16.76 26.14 -34.77
N ASN A 398 -17.06 27.09 -35.65
CA ASN A 398 -17.80 28.29 -35.31
C ASN A 398 -19.25 27.92 -34.93
N MET A 399 -19.53 27.90 -33.62
CA MET A 399 -20.76 27.35 -33.07
C MET A 399 -21.98 28.17 -33.54
N PRO A 400 -23.08 27.53 -33.97
CA PRO A 400 -24.28 28.23 -34.39
C PRO A 400 -24.84 29.06 -33.23
N THR A 401 -25.38 30.25 -33.55
CA THR A 401 -25.91 31.23 -32.59
C THR A 401 -27.22 30.77 -31.96
N VAL A 402 -27.14 29.81 -31.04
CA VAL A 402 -28.28 29.32 -30.26
C VAL A 402 -28.75 30.42 -29.29
N GLU A 403 -30.01 30.81 -29.41
CA GLU A 403 -30.68 31.67 -28.41
C GLU A 403 -30.86 30.91 -27.09
N VAL A 404 -29.84 30.99 -26.22
CA VAL A 404 -29.88 30.38 -24.89
C VAL A 404 -30.91 31.09 -24.02
N LYS A 405 -32.13 30.54 -23.98
CA LYS A 405 -33.22 30.96 -23.10
C LYS A 405 -32.77 30.88 -21.64
N LEU A 406 -32.43 32.04 -21.07
CA LEU A 406 -31.89 32.14 -19.71
C LEU A 406 -32.91 31.62 -18.69
N ASN A 407 -32.42 30.86 -17.72
CA ASN A 407 -33.25 30.45 -16.60
C ASN A 407 -33.57 31.68 -15.73
N VAL A 408 -34.80 31.77 -15.22
CA VAL A 408 -35.24 32.83 -14.30
C VAL A 408 -34.25 33.00 -13.14
N THR A 409 -33.67 31.91 -12.62
CA THR A 409 -32.68 31.97 -11.54
C THR A 409 -31.30 32.45 -11.95
N THR A 410 -30.85 32.26 -13.20
CA THR A 410 -29.58 32.81 -13.67
C THR A 410 -29.73 34.30 -13.97
N LEU A 411 -30.81 34.69 -14.64
CA LEU A 411 -31.14 36.09 -14.91
C LEU A 411 -31.19 36.94 -13.63
N LEU A 412 -31.88 36.45 -12.59
CA LEU A 412 -31.98 37.17 -11.31
C LEU A 412 -30.65 37.24 -10.55
N ARG A 413 -29.78 36.23 -10.67
CA ARG A 413 -28.43 36.24 -10.07
C ARG A 413 -27.50 37.21 -10.79
N GLU A 414 -27.52 37.21 -12.12
CA GLU A 414 -26.73 38.15 -12.94
C GLU A 414 -27.18 39.59 -12.69
N HIS A 415 -28.49 39.86 -12.65
CA HIS A 415 -29.01 41.20 -12.31
C HIS A 415 -28.57 41.63 -10.91
N ALA A 416 -28.61 40.74 -9.91
CA ALA A 416 -28.17 41.07 -8.56
C ALA A 416 -26.62 41.24 -8.44
N LEU A 417 -25.86 40.67 -9.37
CA LEU A 417 -24.41 40.89 -9.48
C LEU A 417 -24.12 42.25 -10.12
N PHE A 418 -24.71 42.55 -11.28
CA PHE A 418 -24.54 43.85 -11.94
C PHE A 418 -25.06 45.01 -11.08
N GLN A 419 -26.18 44.83 -10.35
CA GLN A 419 -26.65 45.83 -9.39
C GLN A 419 -25.58 46.10 -8.32
N LYS A 420 -24.96 45.07 -7.73
CA LYS A 420 -23.90 45.26 -6.74
C LYS A 420 -22.64 45.92 -7.31
N GLN A 421 -22.32 45.68 -8.58
CA GLN A 421 -21.24 46.41 -9.26
C GLN A 421 -21.61 47.89 -9.43
N MET A 422 -22.81 48.19 -9.92
CA MET A 422 -23.32 49.57 -10.01
C MET A 422 -23.35 50.26 -8.64
N ASP A 423 -23.78 49.58 -7.58
CA ASP A 423 -23.81 50.10 -6.21
C ASP A 423 -22.39 50.32 -5.65
N GLN A 424 -21.41 49.51 -6.06
CA GLN A 424 -20.00 49.66 -5.68
C GLN A 424 -19.32 50.80 -6.46
N ASP A 425 -19.56 50.90 -7.76
CA ASP A 425 -18.99 51.94 -8.60
C ASP A 425 -19.62 53.30 -8.30
N LYS A 426 -20.92 53.35 -8.01
CA LYS A 426 -21.59 54.54 -7.44
C LYS A 426 -20.93 54.98 -6.13
N LYS A 427 -20.59 54.04 -5.23
CA LYS A 427 -19.89 54.36 -3.96
C LYS A 427 -18.46 54.86 -4.15
N LYS A 428 -17.74 54.39 -5.17
CA LYS A 428 -16.43 54.96 -5.53
C LYS A 428 -16.60 56.39 -6.04
N ILE A 429 -17.58 56.63 -6.92
CA ILE A 429 -17.91 57.97 -7.41
C ILE A 429 -18.31 58.89 -6.25
N GLU A 430 -19.19 58.44 -5.34
CA GLU A 430 -19.55 59.17 -4.12
C GLU A 430 -18.33 59.48 -3.24
N ALA A 431 -17.39 58.54 -3.07
CA ALA A 431 -16.14 58.78 -2.34
C ALA A 431 -15.25 59.80 -3.06
N PHE A 432 -15.09 59.70 -4.38
CA PHE A 432 -14.33 60.67 -5.18
C PHE A 432 -14.97 62.07 -5.18
N GLU A 433 -16.31 62.17 -5.16
CA GLU A 433 -17.07 63.42 -5.03
C GLU A 433 -16.91 64.06 -3.64
N LEU A 434 -16.64 63.27 -2.59
CA LEU A 434 -16.44 63.74 -1.21
C LEU A 434 -14.97 64.04 -0.87
N GLU A 435 -14.04 63.22 -1.35
CA GLU A 435 -12.61 63.26 -0.99
C GLU A 435 -11.73 63.95 -2.04
N LEU A 436 -12.24 64.14 -3.27
CA LEU A 436 -11.58 64.79 -4.42
C LEU A 436 -10.20 64.19 -4.76
N ARG A 437 -9.97 62.91 -4.43
CA ARG A 437 -8.70 62.20 -4.63
C ARG A 437 -8.93 60.80 -5.17
N ASP A 438 -8.12 60.38 -6.14
CA ASP A 438 -8.14 59.03 -6.70
C ASP A 438 -7.19 58.08 -5.94
N ASP A 439 -7.51 56.78 -5.98
CA ASP A 439 -6.68 55.66 -5.54
C ASP A 439 -5.50 55.39 -6.51
N SER A 440 -5.47 56.01 -7.70
CA SER A 440 -4.52 55.78 -8.80
C SER A 440 -3.08 55.58 -8.33
N ASP A 441 -2.59 56.54 -7.55
CA ASP A 441 -1.20 56.63 -7.09
C ASP A 441 -0.84 55.45 -6.19
N PHE A 442 -1.79 55.02 -5.35
CA PHE A 442 -1.63 53.89 -4.44
C PHE A 442 -1.63 52.54 -5.18
N LYS A 443 -2.44 52.40 -6.23
CA LYS A 443 -2.50 51.19 -7.07
C LYS A 443 -1.22 51.03 -7.91
N LEU A 444 -0.73 52.13 -8.50
CA LEU A 444 0.55 52.15 -9.22
C LEU A 444 1.71 51.79 -8.28
N TRP A 445 1.79 52.39 -7.09
CA TRP A 445 2.77 52.00 -6.07
C TRP A 445 2.66 50.51 -5.67
N GLN A 446 1.45 49.99 -5.48
CA GLN A 446 1.22 48.56 -5.19
C GLN A 446 1.58 47.64 -6.37
N GLU A 447 1.61 48.14 -7.61
CA GLU A 447 2.09 47.43 -8.79
C GLU A 447 3.62 47.46 -8.85
N GLU A 448 4.24 48.62 -8.66
CA GLU A 448 5.71 48.76 -8.56
C GLU A 448 6.31 47.89 -7.44
N GLN A 449 5.69 47.83 -6.26
CA GLN A 449 6.18 46.98 -5.17
C GLN A 449 6.08 45.48 -5.50
N ARG A 450 4.99 45.03 -6.16
CA ARG A 450 4.88 43.63 -6.61
C ARG A 450 5.93 43.29 -7.66
N MET A 451 6.20 44.17 -8.62
CA MET A 451 7.28 43.96 -9.59
C MET A 451 8.66 43.89 -8.91
N GLN A 452 8.90 44.68 -7.85
CA GLN A 452 10.14 44.64 -7.08
C GLN A 452 10.27 43.32 -6.27
N ASP A 453 9.19 42.86 -5.64
CA ASP A 453 9.14 41.57 -4.94
C ASP A 453 9.37 40.39 -5.90
N GLU A 454 8.73 40.39 -7.07
CA GLU A 454 8.87 39.33 -8.09
C GLU A 454 10.30 39.27 -8.67
N VAL A 455 10.93 40.42 -8.92
CA VAL A 455 12.35 40.49 -9.32
C VAL A 455 13.27 40.01 -8.20
N ALA A 456 12.99 40.36 -6.94
CA ALA A 456 13.76 39.88 -5.80
C ALA A 456 13.61 38.36 -5.58
N GLU A 457 12.41 37.79 -5.79
CA GLU A 457 12.21 36.34 -5.73
C GLU A 457 12.96 35.62 -6.86
N ALA A 458 12.91 36.13 -8.09
CA ALA A 458 13.66 35.57 -9.22
C ALA A 458 15.19 35.53 -8.96
N ILE A 459 15.75 36.61 -8.43
CA ILE A 459 17.18 36.69 -8.04
C ILE A 459 17.50 35.66 -6.94
N ASN A 460 16.63 35.52 -5.94
CA ASN A 460 16.80 34.53 -4.87
C ASN A 460 16.70 33.08 -5.39
N ILE A 461 15.82 32.79 -6.35
CA ILE A 461 15.72 31.48 -7.00
C ILE A 461 17.02 31.14 -7.73
N GLU A 462 17.58 32.06 -8.51
CA GLU A 462 18.85 31.86 -9.21
C GLU A 462 20.05 31.69 -8.26
N PHE A 463 20.10 32.48 -7.18
CA PHE A 463 21.13 32.30 -6.15
C PHE A 463 21.03 30.92 -5.48
N ASN A 464 19.83 30.46 -5.16
CA ASN A 464 19.61 29.14 -4.56
C ASN A 464 19.94 28.00 -5.54
N ARG A 465 19.61 28.12 -6.84
CA ARG A 465 20.01 27.16 -7.88
C ARG A 465 21.53 27.00 -7.93
N LYS A 466 22.28 28.11 -8.01
CA LYS A 466 23.75 28.10 -8.05
C LYS A 466 24.35 27.52 -6.76
N LYS A 467 23.75 27.80 -5.60
CA LYS A 467 24.14 27.22 -4.31
C LYS A 467 23.95 25.69 -4.25
N VAL A 468 22.84 25.16 -4.77
CA VAL A 468 22.59 23.71 -4.85
C VAL A 468 23.60 23.03 -5.76
N MET A 469 23.84 23.58 -6.96
CA MET A 469 24.86 23.06 -7.89
C MET A 469 26.26 22.99 -7.26
N ALA A 470 26.65 24.01 -6.48
CA ALA A 470 27.92 24.01 -5.75
C ALA A 470 27.98 22.93 -4.66
N THR A 471 26.88 22.68 -3.92
CA THR A 471 26.83 21.59 -2.94
C THR A 471 26.87 20.21 -3.57
N ASP A 472 26.24 20.03 -4.74
CA ASP A 472 26.28 18.76 -5.48
C ASP A 472 27.68 18.46 -6.04
N GLN A 473 28.37 19.48 -6.58
CA GLN A 473 29.77 19.38 -7.01
C GLN A 473 30.69 18.99 -5.85
N ALA A 474 30.58 19.66 -4.70
CA ALA A 474 31.35 19.31 -3.50
C ALA A 474 31.06 17.89 -3.01
N ALA A 475 29.81 17.42 -3.12
CA ALA A 475 29.41 16.06 -2.77
C ALA A 475 29.92 14.99 -3.76
N ILE A 476 30.16 15.35 -5.03
CA ILE A 476 30.82 14.48 -6.03
C ILE A 476 32.31 14.38 -5.69
N GLU A 477 33.01 15.51 -5.53
CA GLU A 477 34.44 15.52 -5.17
C GLU A 477 34.73 14.73 -3.89
N ALA A 478 33.88 14.85 -2.86
CA ALA A 478 34.03 14.10 -1.61
C ALA A 478 33.94 12.58 -1.81
N LYS A 479 33.06 12.12 -2.71
CA LYS A 479 32.94 10.69 -3.07
C LYS A 479 34.15 10.22 -3.86
N GLU A 480 34.67 11.02 -4.79
CA GLU A 480 35.86 10.67 -5.58
C GLU A 480 37.10 10.54 -4.69
N LYS A 481 37.31 11.49 -3.76
CA LYS A 481 38.38 11.44 -2.75
C LYS A 481 38.28 10.18 -1.88
N TYR A 482 37.10 9.87 -1.36
CA TYR A 482 36.84 8.63 -0.61
C TYR A 482 37.11 7.36 -1.41
N LEU A 483 36.72 7.32 -2.69
CA LEU A 483 36.97 6.16 -3.57
C LEU A 483 38.46 6.00 -3.88
N ALA A 484 39.22 7.09 -4.05
CA ALA A 484 40.66 7.06 -4.21
C ALA A 484 41.37 6.49 -2.96
N GLU A 485 41.01 6.96 -1.76
CA GLU A 485 41.52 6.42 -0.49
C GLU A 485 41.22 4.92 -0.34
N LYS A 486 39.99 4.49 -0.65
CA LYS A 486 39.62 3.06 -0.61
C LYS A 486 40.38 2.23 -1.64
N MET A 487 40.71 2.79 -2.80
CA MET A 487 41.57 2.13 -3.80
C MET A 487 43.01 1.97 -3.31
N GLU A 488 43.59 2.95 -2.60
CA GLU A 488 44.93 2.81 -2.03
C GLU A 488 44.99 1.82 -0.86
N ILE A 489 44.03 1.87 0.06
CA ILE A 489 43.91 0.87 1.14
C ILE A 489 43.74 -0.53 0.52
N GLY A 490 42.95 -0.64 -0.55
CA GLY A 490 42.79 -1.87 -1.33
C GLY A 490 44.03 -2.30 -2.11
N ARG A 491 44.97 -1.40 -2.44
CA ARG A 491 46.29 -1.73 -2.98
C ARG A 491 47.19 -2.28 -1.87
N GLY A 492 47.39 -1.54 -0.77
CA GLY A 492 48.23 -1.96 0.35
C GLY A 492 47.86 -3.35 0.89
N ALA A 493 46.57 -3.58 1.18
CA ALA A 493 46.08 -4.88 1.66
C ALA A 493 46.33 -6.03 0.67
N ARG A 494 46.36 -5.78 -0.65
CA ARG A 494 46.73 -6.79 -1.66
C ARG A 494 48.23 -7.10 -1.66
N GLU A 495 49.08 -6.22 -1.16
CA GLU A 495 50.53 -6.43 -1.10
C GLU A 495 50.93 -7.13 0.19
N GLU A 496 50.34 -6.74 1.32
CA GLU A 496 50.37 -7.52 2.57
C GLU A 496 49.84 -8.95 2.36
N ALA A 497 48.76 -9.12 1.58
CA ALA A 497 48.24 -10.44 1.21
C ALA A 497 49.21 -11.24 0.33
N LYS A 498 50.03 -10.62 -0.53
CA LYS A 498 51.09 -11.33 -1.28
C LYS A 498 52.19 -11.80 -0.33
N ILE A 499 52.65 -10.94 0.58
CA ILE A 499 53.74 -11.22 1.52
C ILE A 499 53.35 -12.36 2.48
N THR A 500 52.17 -12.28 3.08
CA THR A 500 51.63 -13.33 3.97
C THR A 500 51.39 -14.66 3.26
N ASN A 501 50.93 -14.66 1.99
CA ASN A 501 50.85 -15.90 1.22
C ASN A 501 52.24 -16.51 0.93
N GLN A 502 53.29 -15.70 0.78
CA GLN A 502 54.65 -16.20 0.60
C GLN A 502 55.21 -16.83 1.88
N THR A 503 54.97 -16.24 3.06
CA THR A 503 55.40 -16.84 4.34
C THR A 503 54.68 -18.16 4.61
N ILE A 504 53.35 -18.20 4.45
CA ILE A 504 52.53 -19.42 4.58
C ILE A 504 53.01 -20.52 3.61
N GLN A 505 53.44 -20.18 2.39
CA GLN A 505 54.02 -21.15 1.46
C GLN A 505 55.37 -21.72 1.92
N GLN A 506 56.23 -20.93 2.57
CA GLN A 506 57.49 -21.42 3.14
C GLN A 506 57.24 -22.29 4.37
N GLU A 507 56.35 -21.88 5.27
CA GLU A 507 55.92 -22.67 6.42
C GLU A 507 55.32 -24.01 5.98
N SER A 508 54.47 -24.02 4.95
CA SER A 508 53.91 -25.24 4.38
C SER A 508 54.98 -26.21 3.87
N LYS A 509 56.07 -25.72 3.25
CA LYS A 509 57.21 -26.55 2.82
C LYS A 509 57.97 -27.11 4.03
N ASN A 510 58.27 -26.27 5.01
CA ASN A 510 58.98 -26.65 6.24
C ASN A 510 58.18 -27.68 7.06
N GLU A 511 56.87 -27.52 7.16
CA GLU A 511 56.00 -28.45 7.87
C GLU A 511 55.83 -29.77 7.12
N LYS A 512 55.76 -29.75 5.77
CA LYS A 512 55.82 -30.98 4.94
C LYS A 512 57.13 -31.74 5.16
N PHE A 513 58.25 -31.05 5.34
CA PHE A 513 59.54 -31.67 5.68
C PHE A 513 59.51 -32.30 7.08
N ARG A 514 59.05 -31.58 8.12
CA ARG A 514 58.86 -32.11 9.48
C ARG A 514 57.89 -33.30 9.52
N LYS A 515 56.82 -33.28 8.73
CA LYS A 515 55.84 -34.38 8.60
C LYS A 515 56.45 -35.63 7.95
N LYS A 516 57.30 -35.49 6.93
CA LYS A 516 58.08 -36.61 6.37
C LYS A 516 59.00 -37.25 7.41
N LEU A 517 59.74 -36.44 8.18
CA LEU A 517 60.63 -36.92 9.23
C LEU A 517 59.88 -37.67 10.34
N LYS A 518 58.75 -37.12 10.82
CA LYS A 518 57.88 -37.83 11.77
C LYS A 518 57.28 -39.12 11.20
N HIS A 519 56.90 -39.13 9.91
CA HIS A 519 56.35 -40.33 9.26
C HIS A 519 57.38 -41.47 9.21
N PHE A 520 58.65 -41.17 8.91
CA PHE A 520 59.74 -42.16 8.92
C PHE A 520 59.89 -42.85 10.29
N LEU A 521 59.86 -42.07 11.38
CA LEU A 521 59.91 -42.59 12.76
C LEU A 521 58.68 -43.47 13.08
N VAL A 522 57.46 -42.97 12.80
CA VAL A 522 56.22 -43.71 13.06
C VAL A 522 56.09 -45.00 12.23
N VAL A 523 56.74 -45.09 11.06
CA VAL A 523 56.81 -46.34 10.28
C VAL A 523 57.69 -47.40 10.94
N GLN A 524 58.75 -47.02 11.67
CA GLN A 524 59.52 -47.95 12.50
C GLN A 524 58.65 -48.51 13.64
N GLU A 525 58.03 -47.62 14.44
CA GLU A 525 57.18 -48.00 15.58
C GLU A 525 56.00 -48.90 15.17
N LYS A 526 55.35 -48.61 14.05
CA LYS A 526 54.22 -49.40 13.53
C LYS A 526 54.58 -50.84 13.19
N ARG A 527 55.85 -51.15 12.85
CA ARG A 527 56.29 -52.55 12.64
C ARG A 527 56.19 -53.35 13.94
N GLY A 528 56.61 -52.78 15.08
CA GLY A 528 56.45 -53.41 16.40
C GLY A 528 54.98 -53.56 16.80
N ILE A 529 54.15 -52.53 16.57
CA ILE A 529 52.72 -52.56 16.94
C ILE A 529 51.93 -53.59 16.11
N LYS A 530 52.30 -53.84 14.84
CA LYS A 530 51.62 -54.83 13.99
C LYS A 530 51.75 -56.25 14.56
N ILE A 531 52.95 -56.61 15.03
CA ILE A 531 53.25 -57.90 15.68
C ILE A 531 52.44 -58.11 16.97
N ALA A 532 52.14 -57.05 17.71
CA ALA A 532 51.28 -57.12 18.91
C ALA A 532 49.79 -57.32 18.55
N ARG A 533 49.29 -56.67 17.48
CA ARG A 533 47.87 -56.72 17.10
C ARG A 533 47.41 -58.10 16.62
N GLU A 534 48.25 -58.84 15.90
CA GLU A 534 47.90 -60.18 15.41
C GLU A 534 47.61 -61.18 16.54
N LYS A 535 48.25 -61.00 17.71
CA LYS A 535 47.99 -61.83 18.91
C LYS A 535 46.60 -61.56 19.49
N VAL A 536 46.20 -60.28 19.59
CA VAL A 536 44.89 -59.87 20.13
C VAL A 536 43.73 -60.21 19.18
N ALA A 537 43.96 -60.12 17.87
CA ALA A 537 42.95 -60.42 16.85
C ALA A 537 42.47 -61.88 16.90
N LYS A 538 43.36 -62.82 17.21
CA LYS A 538 43.02 -64.26 17.34
C LYS A 538 42.10 -64.52 18.54
N ALA A 539 42.38 -63.90 19.69
CA ALA A 539 41.55 -64.06 20.89
C ALA A 539 40.11 -63.57 20.68
N ARG A 540 39.94 -62.36 20.11
CA ARG A 540 38.60 -61.78 19.87
C ARG A 540 37.72 -62.56 18.91
N LYS A 541 38.27 -63.47 18.10
CA LYS A 541 37.50 -64.26 17.12
C LYS A 541 36.79 -65.47 17.75
N ALA A 542 37.16 -65.86 18.98
CA ALA A 542 36.46 -66.90 19.74
C ALA A 542 35.16 -66.37 20.34
N ASN A 543 35.26 -65.38 21.24
CA ASN A 543 34.13 -64.82 22.00
C ASN A 543 32.98 -64.23 21.15
N ALA A 544 33.22 -63.96 19.85
CA ALA A 544 32.22 -63.44 18.94
C ALA A 544 31.20 -64.50 18.48
N LEU A 545 31.51 -65.80 18.59
CA LEU A 545 30.62 -66.88 18.15
C LEU A 545 29.59 -67.26 19.23
N GLU A 546 29.94 -67.13 20.50
CA GLU A 546 29.08 -67.48 21.65
C GLU A 546 27.86 -66.54 21.74
N VAL A 547 28.08 -65.23 21.58
CA VAL A 547 27.07 -64.17 21.76
C VAL A 547 25.97 -64.17 20.68
N GLN A 548 26.18 -64.81 19.52
CA GLN A 548 25.15 -64.81 18.46
C GLN A 548 23.97 -65.73 18.80
N ALA A 549 24.23 -66.89 19.41
CA ALA A 549 23.21 -67.91 19.69
C ALA A 549 22.10 -67.43 20.65
N GLU A 550 22.46 -66.64 21.66
CA GLU A 550 21.52 -66.16 22.69
C GLU A 550 20.48 -65.17 22.16
N SER A 551 20.71 -64.57 20.98
CA SER A 551 19.91 -63.44 20.49
C SER A 551 18.66 -63.83 19.70
N GLU A 552 18.60 -65.05 19.16
CA GLU A 552 17.54 -65.45 18.22
C GLU A 552 16.27 -65.96 18.93
N GLU A 553 16.40 -66.58 20.11
CA GLU A 553 15.29 -67.17 20.87
C GLU A 553 14.28 -66.16 21.43
N LEU A 554 14.70 -64.91 21.66
CA LEU A 554 13.87 -63.87 22.27
C LEU A 554 12.87 -63.25 21.28
N CYS A 555 13.14 -63.30 19.98
CA CYS A 555 12.35 -62.60 18.97
C CYS A 555 10.94 -63.22 18.76
N ALA A 556 10.84 -64.55 18.85
CA ALA A 556 9.66 -65.31 18.43
C ALA A 556 8.40 -65.16 19.32
N LYS A 557 8.49 -64.50 20.49
CA LYS A 557 7.41 -64.42 21.48
C LYS A 557 6.57 -63.13 21.39
N SER A 558 7.02 -62.14 20.62
CA SER A 558 6.41 -60.80 20.55
C SER A 558 5.31 -60.67 19.48
N THR A 559 4.97 -61.76 18.79
CA THR A 559 4.24 -61.76 17.52
C THR A 559 2.91 -62.54 17.53
N LEU A 560 2.22 -62.55 18.68
CA LEU A 560 1.02 -63.37 18.90
C LEU A 560 -0.08 -62.66 19.72
N GLN A 561 0.02 -61.35 19.93
CA GLN A 561 -0.84 -60.61 20.88
C GLN A 561 -1.61 -59.44 20.22
N LYS A 562 -1.02 -58.67 19.29
CA LYS A 562 -1.66 -57.45 18.72
C LYS A 562 -2.87 -57.77 17.84
N ALA A 563 -2.92 -58.96 17.25
CA ALA A 563 -3.99 -59.41 16.36
C ALA A 563 -5.40 -59.46 16.99
N GLN A 564 -5.55 -59.48 18.32
CA GLN A 564 -6.84 -59.73 18.98
C GLN A 564 -7.71 -58.47 19.23
N GLU A 565 -7.11 -57.28 19.38
CA GLU A 565 -7.84 -56.09 19.86
C GLU A 565 -8.73 -55.38 18.82
N MET A 566 -8.53 -55.63 17.53
CA MET A 566 -9.10 -54.80 16.45
C MET A 566 -10.59 -55.08 16.16
N ALA A 567 -11.14 -56.21 16.61
CA ALA A 567 -12.46 -56.68 16.19
C ALA A 567 -13.66 -55.90 16.79
N MET A 568 -13.58 -55.40 18.02
CA MET A 568 -14.76 -54.94 18.76
C MET A 568 -15.25 -53.50 18.46
N LYS A 569 -14.56 -52.73 17.61
CA LYS A 569 -14.70 -51.25 17.57
C LYS A 569 -15.65 -50.68 16.50
N GLN A 570 -16.46 -51.49 15.80
CA GLN A 570 -17.14 -51.04 14.56
C GLN A 570 -18.68 -50.88 14.58
N GLU A 571 -19.43 -51.49 15.51
CA GLU A 571 -20.92 -51.55 15.39
C GLU A 571 -21.68 -50.27 15.82
N LEU A 572 -21.11 -49.45 16.71
CA LEU A 572 -21.86 -48.44 17.48
C LEU A 572 -22.48 -47.27 16.65
N VAL A 573 -22.02 -47.03 15.42
CA VAL A 573 -22.18 -45.73 14.72
C VAL A 573 -23.48 -45.60 13.90
N ARG A 574 -24.32 -46.64 13.84
CA ARG A 574 -25.35 -46.75 12.78
C ARG A 574 -26.68 -45.99 12.98
N GLN A 575 -27.05 -45.60 14.20
CA GLN A 575 -28.49 -45.36 14.52
C GLN A 575 -29.01 -43.90 14.48
N LEU A 576 -28.18 -42.87 14.55
CA LEU A 576 -28.64 -41.48 14.81
C LEU A 576 -28.85 -40.61 13.55
N ARG A 577 -29.79 -40.97 12.66
CA ARG A 577 -30.22 -40.13 11.51
C ARG A 577 -31.68 -40.34 11.06
N ALA A 578 -32.66 -39.83 11.80
CA ALA A 578 -34.06 -39.81 11.33
C ALA A 578 -34.90 -38.63 11.90
N LEU A 579 -35.68 -37.97 11.01
CA LEU A 579 -36.88 -37.12 11.25
C LEU A 579 -36.66 -35.70 11.88
N GLU A 580 -37.43 -34.62 11.62
CA GLU A 580 -38.54 -34.34 10.66
C GLU A 580 -38.83 -32.81 10.39
N LYS A 581 -40.03 -32.45 9.88
CA LYS A 581 -40.51 -31.14 9.31
C LYS A 581 -42.00 -30.89 9.71
N GLU A 582 -42.84 -29.87 9.40
CA GLU A 582 -42.89 -28.52 8.73
C GLU A 582 -44.28 -27.86 9.13
N SER A 583 -45.01 -26.84 8.59
CA SER A 583 -44.97 -25.76 7.55
C SER A 583 -46.15 -24.74 7.77
N CYS A 584 -46.37 -23.76 6.86
CA CYS A 584 -47.63 -23.02 6.51
C CYS A 584 -48.29 -21.98 7.47
N HIS A 585 -49.38 -21.21 7.15
CA HIS A 585 -49.62 -20.25 6.03
C HIS A 585 -50.92 -19.33 6.14
N MET A 586 -50.76 -18.00 6.32
CA MET A 586 -51.61 -16.85 5.83
C MET A 586 -53.00 -16.41 6.40
N GLU A 587 -53.51 -15.28 5.86
CA GLU A 587 -54.53 -14.30 6.35
C GLU A 587 -55.80 -14.16 5.45
N LYS A 588 -56.79 -13.29 5.79
CA LYS A 588 -57.94 -12.85 4.94
C LYS A 588 -58.37 -11.37 5.15
N LYS A 589 -59.31 -10.85 4.32
CA LYS A 589 -59.63 -9.40 4.09
C LYS A 589 -61.11 -8.98 4.30
N PHE A 590 -61.40 -7.68 4.13
CA PHE A 590 -62.62 -6.91 4.48
C PHE A 590 -63.36 -6.31 3.23
N ASP A 591 -64.59 -5.78 3.40
CA ASP A 591 -65.52 -5.33 2.34
C ASP A 591 -65.98 -3.85 2.48
N ILE A 592 -66.59 -3.27 1.43
CA ILE A 592 -66.70 -1.81 1.20
C ILE A 592 -68.15 -1.25 1.26
N TYR A 593 -69.19 -2.08 1.17
CA TYR A 593 -70.59 -1.60 1.15
C TYR A 593 -71.24 -1.45 2.54
N THR A 594 -70.51 -1.80 3.60
CA THR A 594 -70.99 -1.73 4.98
C THR A 594 -70.49 -0.44 5.65
N THR A 595 -71.40 0.40 6.15
CA THR A 595 -71.04 1.51 7.05
C THR A 595 -70.48 0.97 8.38
N GLY A 596 -69.51 1.67 8.95
CA GLY A 596 -68.71 1.15 10.08
C GLY A 596 -69.51 0.80 11.34
N GLY A 597 -70.66 1.47 11.56
CA GLY A 597 -71.57 1.15 12.66
C GLY A 597 -70.97 1.50 14.02
N GLN A 598 -70.11 2.51 14.08
CA GLN A 598 -69.36 2.89 15.28
C GLN A 598 -70.06 3.99 16.09
N GLY A 599 -71.18 4.50 15.60
CA GLY A 599 -72.06 5.42 16.33
C GLY A 599 -71.55 6.85 16.35
N LEU A 600 -70.66 7.23 15.42
CA LEU A 600 -70.22 8.62 15.30
C LEU A 600 -71.30 9.46 14.59
N LEU A 601 -71.54 10.66 15.13
CA LEU A 601 -72.43 11.63 14.51
C LEU A 601 -71.91 11.99 13.10
N HIS A 602 -72.77 11.80 12.10
CA HIS A 602 -72.54 11.99 10.65
C HIS A 602 -71.82 10.84 9.91
N GLU A 603 -72.01 9.57 10.30
CA GLU A 603 -71.75 8.42 9.42
C GLU A 603 -72.68 8.43 8.17
N MET A 604 -72.23 9.05 7.07
CA MET A 604 -72.90 9.00 5.77
C MET A 604 -72.35 7.88 4.88
N SER A 605 -73.21 7.21 4.10
CA SER A 605 -72.77 6.13 3.21
C SER A 605 -71.88 6.64 2.06
N ILE A 606 -71.03 5.76 1.51
CA ILE A 606 -70.13 6.07 0.37
C ILE A 606 -70.92 6.54 -0.88
N ALA A 607 -72.20 6.21 -0.99
CA ALA A 607 -73.09 6.72 -2.02
C ALA A 607 -73.57 8.15 -1.72
N GLN A 608 -74.02 8.40 -0.49
CA GLN A 608 -74.60 9.68 -0.05
C GLN A 608 -73.53 10.79 0.06
N LEU A 609 -72.28 10.43 0.37
CA LEU A 609 -71.13 11.33 0.29
C LEU A 609 -70.94 11.92 -1.12
N ARG A 610 -71.26 11.14 -2.18
CA ARG A 610 -71.02 11.55 -3.58
C ARG A 610 -71.94 12.68 -4.04
N THR A 611 -73.14 12.82 -3.46
CA THR A 611 -74.10 13.87 -3.84
C THR A 611 -73.74 15.23 -3.24
N GLU A 612 -73.37 15.31 -1.96
CA GLU A 612 -72.96 16.59 -1.35
C GLU A 612 -71.65 17.12 -1.96
N ILE A 613 -70.74 16.21 -2.31
CA ILE A 613 -69.53 16.50 -3.10
C ILE A 613 -69.84 17.29 -4.39
N VAL A 614 -71.01 17.14 -5.02
CA VAL A 614 -71.38 17.92 -6.23
C VAL A 614 -71.66 19.38 -5.93
N LEU A 615 -72.34 19.68 -4.81
CA LEU A 615 -72.62 21.06 -4.40
C LEU A 615 -71.33 21.75 -3.93
N VAL A 616 -70.52 21.05 -3.13
CA VAL A 616 -69.21 21.55 -2.67
C VAL A 616 -68.28 21.81 -3.87
N LYS A 617 -68.24 20.93 -4.89
CA LYS A 617 -67.49 21.15 -6.14
C LYS A 617 -67.87 22.47 -6.83
N ARG A 618 -69.15 22.83 -6.89
CA ARG A 618 -69.60 24.07 -7.56
C ARG A 618 -69.14 25.32 -6.82
N TRP A 619 -69.13 25.29 -5.48
CA TRP A 619 -68.58 26.39 -4.67
C TRP A 619 -67.05 26.49 -4.81
N LEU A 620 -66.35 25.35 -4.77
CA LEU A 620 -64.90 25.27 -4.99
C LEU A 620 -64.49 25.79 -6.37
N GLN A 621 -65.25 25.52 -7.43
CA GLN A 621 -64.99 26.05 -8.78
C GLN A 621 -64.99 27.59 -8.83
N HIS A 622 -65.92 28.24 -8.12
CA HIS A 622 -65.95 29.70 -8.05
C HIS A 622 -64.76 30.28 -7.26
N GLU A 623 -64.39 29.63 -6.14
CA GLU A 623 -63.14 29.97 -5.44
C GLU A 623 -61.91 29.76 -6.32
N GLU A 624 -61.85 28.66 -7.07
CA GLU A 624 -60.77 28.36 -8.01
C GLU A 624 -60.63 29.45 -9.07
N ASP A 625 -61.70 29.91 -9.70
CA ASP A 625 -61.62 30.96 -10.72
C ASP A 625 -61.16 32.31 -10.14
N MET A 626 -61.57 32.66 -8.92
CA MET A 626 -61.03 33.84 -8.22
C MET A 626 -59.54 33.67 -7.85
N LYS A 627 -59.11 32.47 -7.48
CA LYS A 627 -57.68 32.14 -7.24
C LYS A 627 -56.89 32.17 -8.56
N ARG A 628 -57.42 31.62 -9.65
CA ARG A 628 -56.84 31.61 -11.01
C ARG A 628 -56.63 33.04 -11.53
N ARG A 629 -57.60 33.95 -11.33
CA ARG A 629 -57.46 35.39 -11.66
C ARG A 629 -56.31 36.05 -10.91
N LYS A 630 -56.18 35.84 -9.60
CA LYS A 630 -55.07 36.37 -8.78
C LYS A 630 -53.70 35.78 -9.22
N ILE A 631 -53.67 34.48 -9.53
CA ILE A 631 -52.49 33.79 -10.08
C ILE A 631 -52.13 34.32 -11.48
N HIS A 632 -53.09 34.73 -12.29
CA HIS A 632 -52.84 35.33 -13.61
C HIS A 632 -52.22 36.73 -13.50
N ALA A 633 -52.76 37.60 -12.64
CA ALA A 633 -52.21 38.94 -12.42
C ALA A 633 -50.75 38.89 -11.92
N THR A 634 -50.48 38.08 -10.89
CA THR A 634 -49.12 37.90 -10.33
C THR A 634 -48.15 37.21 -11.31
N LYS A 635 -48.63 36.41 -12.27
CA LYS A 635 -47.81 35.91 -13.38
C LYS A 635 -47.43 37.02 -14.37
N ILE A 636 -48.35 37.91 -14.74
CA ILE A 636 -48.07 39.05 -15.64
C ILE A 636 -47.06 40.00 -14.98
N GLU A 637 -47.28 40.37 -13.72
CA GLU A 637 -46.37 41.23 -12.94
C GLU A 637 -44.95 40.63 -12.89
N ARG A 638 -44.84 39.34 -12.56
CA ARG A 638 -43.57 38.61 -12.56
C ARG A 638 -42.94 38.53 -13.96
N GLN A 639 -43.72 38.38 -15.02
CA GLN A 639 -43.22 38.36 -16.39
C GLN A 639 -42.66 39.73 -16.80
N ASN A 640 -43.35 40.82 -16.48
CA ASN A 640 -42.90 42.19 -16.76
C ASN A 640 -41.58 42.50 -16.04
N MET A 641 -41.50 42.19 -14.74
CA MET A 641 -40.26 42.34 -13.94
C MET A 641 -39.09 41.53 -14.53
N LEU A 642 -39.34 40.31 -15.06
CA LEU A 642 -38.28 39.52 -15.69
C LEU A 642 -37.88 40.06 -17.06
N LEU A 643 -38.81 40.59 -17.85
CA LEU A 643 -38.50 41.27 -19.12
C LEU A 643 -37.62 42.51 -18.88
N GLU A 644 -37.98 43.35 -17.91
CA GLU A 644 -37.18 44.52 -17.53
C GLU A 644 -35.76 44.13 -17.10
N ARG A 645 -35.64 43.18 -16.17
CA ARG A 645 -34.32 42.69 -15.72
C ARG A 645 -33.51 42.03 -16.84
N SER A 646 -34.16 41.41 -17.83
CA SER A 646 -33.47 40.86 -19.01
C SER A 646 -32.89 41.94 -19.92
N ARG A 647 -33.51 43.13 -20.03
CA ARG A 647 -32.96 44.26 -20.79
C ARG A 647 -31.68 44.77 -20.14
N VAL A 648 -31.72 45.02 -18.82
CA VAL A 648 -30.56 45.46 -18.03
C VAL A 648 -29.41 44.46 -18.12
N VAL A 649 -29.67 43.16 -17.87
CA VAL A 649 -28.64 42.11 -17.96
C VAL A 649 -28.06 42.00 -19.38
N THR A 650 -28.88 42.18 -20.43
CA THR A 650 -28.39 42.16 -21.82
C THR A 650 -27.49 43.36 -22.10
N GLN A 651 -27.89 44.57 -21.71
CA GLN A 651 -27.07 45.79 -21.85
C GLN A 651 -25.72 45.65 -21.12
N MET A 652 -25.73 45.20 -19.86
CA MET A 652 -24.50 44.99 -19.08
C MET A 652 -23.59 43.92 -19.69
N ARG A 653 -24.15 42.84 -20.26
CA ARG A 653 -23.39 41.84 -21.01
C ARG A 653 -22.74 42.42 -22.28
N HIS A 654 -23.39 43.35 -22.99
CA HIS A 654 -22.76 44.04 -24.13
C HIS A 654 -21.60 44.94 -23.69
N ILE A 655 -21.78 45.72 -22.62
CA ILE A 655 -20.73 46.58 -22.05
C ILE A 655 -19.53 45.74 -21.59
N ALA A 656 -19.76 44.68 -20.81
CA ALA A 656 -18.71 43.80 -20.31
C ALA A 656 -17.95 43.08 -21.45
N ARG A 657 -18.63 42.69 -22.53
CA ARG A 657 -17.98 42.14 -23.73
C ARG A 657 -17.08 43.16 -24.43
N ALA A 658 -17.53 44.41 -24.57
CA ALA A 658 -16.72 45.47 -25.17
C ALA A 658 -15.48 45.78 -24.32
N GLN A 659 -15.63 45.88 -23.00
CA GLN A 659 -14.52 46.05 -22.06
C GLN A 659 -13.51 44.89 -22.13
N TRP A 660 -13.98 43.64 -22.18
CA TRP A 660 -13.10 42.48 -22.30
C TRP A 660 -12.34 42.44 -23.63
N LEU A 661 -13.02 42.74 -24.76
CA LEU A 661 -12.36 42.85 -26.06
C LEU A 661 -11.30 43.96 -26.07
N SER A 662 -11.56 45.09 -25.43
CA SER A 662 -10.59 46.19 -25.28
C SER A 662 -9.36 45.78 -24.46
N ARG A 663 -9.55 45.09 -23.33
CA ARG A 663 -8.43 44.59 -22.51
C ARG A 663 -7.60 43.56 -23.28
N LYS A 664 -8.25 42.60 -23.94
CA LYS A 664 -7.55 41.60 -24.74
C LYS A 664 -6.78 42.21 -25.93
N ALA A 665 -7.26 43.31 -26.51
CA ALA A 665 -6.52 44.05 -27.52
C ALA A 665 -5.28 44.78 -26.96
N HIS A 666 -5.34 45.22 -25.69
CA HIS A 666 -4.21 45.84 -24.98
C HIS A 666 -3.17 44.79 -24.54
N GLU A 667 -3.61 43.65 -24.01
CA GLU A 667 -2.76 42.48 -23.70
C GLU A 667 -1.98 42.06 -24.96
N LEU A 668 -2.67 41.80 -26.07
CA LEU A 668 -2.07 41.46 -27.38
C LEU A 668 -1.25 42.58 -28.04
N HIS A 669 -1.17 43.77 -27.42
CA HIS A 669 -0.23 44.83 -27.78
C HIS A 669 0.99 44.81 -26.86
N TYR A 670 0.80 44.59 -25.56
CA TYR A 670 1.87 44.46 -24.57
C TYR A 670 2.77 43.25 -24.86
N ASP A 671 2.19 42.08 -25.12
CA ASP A 671 2.88 40.84 -25.49
C ASP A 671 3.82 41.00 -26.72
N LYS A 672 3.56 42.00 -27.57
CA LYS A 672 4.37 42.33 -28.77
C LYS A 672 5.45 43.37 -28.52
N THR A 673 5.45 43.98 -27.34
CA THR A 673 6.41 44.99 -26.90
C THR A 673 7.31 44.50 -25.76
N GLU A 674 7.18 43.23 -25.34
CA GLU A 674 8.12 42.56 -24.44
C GLU A 674 9.48 42.34 -25.12
N ILE A 675 10.28 43.41 -25.20
CA ILE A 675 11.73 43.29 -25.37
C ILE A 675 12.26 42.68 -24.08
N ASN A 676 12.93 41.54 -24.17
CA ASN A 676 13.40 40.78 -23.02
C ASN A 676 14.37 41.65 -22.17
N PRO A 677 14.09 41.92 -20.88
CA PRO A 677 14.94 42.79 -20.06
C PRO A 677 16.35 42.22 -19.84
N ALA A 678 16.57 40.90 -20.02
CA ALA A 678 17.91 40.32 -20.05
C ALA A 678 18.72 40.81 -21.27
N GLU A 679 18.10 40.92 -22.45
CA GLU A 679 18.75 41.39 -23.68
C GLU A 679 19.10 42.88 -23.60
N GLN A 680 18.28 43.69 -22.90
CA GLN A 680 18.61 45.10 -22.64
C GLN A 680 19.73 45.30 -21.60
N LEU A 681 19.93 44.33 -20.70
CA LEU A 681 21.00 44.38 -19.68
C LEU A 681 22.31 43.69 -20.11
N GLY A 682 22.30 42.95 -21.23
CA GLY A 682 23.51 42.36 -21.83
C GLY A 682 24.12 41.23 -20.99
N LEU A 683 23.28 40.35 -20.43
CA LEU A 683 23.65 39.22 -19.57
C LEU A 683 23.43 37.85 -20.26
#